data_AF-A0A523Y0D1-F1
#
_entry.id   AF-A0A523Y0D1-F1
#
_cell.length_a   1.000
_cell.length_b   1.000
_cell.length_c   1.000
_cell.angle_alpha   90.00
_cell.angle_beta   90.00
_cell.angle_gamma   90.00
#
_symmetry.space_group_name_H-M   'P 1'
#
loop_
_entity.id
_entity.type
_entity.pdbx_description
1 polymer ?
#
loop_
_entity_poly.entity_id
_entity_poly.type
_entity_poly.pdbx_seq_one_letter_code
_entity_poly.pdbx_strand_id
1 'polypeptide(L)'
;MSKAYPFHILLVHPPVGSPAIPPWGPAQAAALVAGHGLSLEQYDANLDFFLTYLLTPERLTGFAHLIKRREKRGGFDKAGPRTSSSTASLLADLAANPEQWTRKIADVGRSVALLRTGEFYQPQPCLAALKDIGDLLDLASLALYPSRIQWGRFCNTTLRDWPQVEDFVGDKDTNPFLSLCQGGLAPRLDRPELRLLILFVSAADQVPAALTMARFSKKQRPGLHVALLGNHTLLAGAGDYCDSLLPENDPEPLLDLVARLGGPASAGDSAGPDFSGLPLKDYLAPAVVLPLRRPAGYGSGLMPCSRLLAVMLGQERNFGTQGFLSKDDRLTPAYMAELASEMAGERPSFCLGLVCALDASASREEMAAAYKAGVRLIQWRDPAGQLESLTKALWNVSRAGVWNHVMMRAEPESSLAQGLVRFMAANANIAHSWIRRQPSTSPFASPAEQPEKESAAYTQVARLPGQPLWHSLNDPVHLLLYVNRHGVKKVMHWRVRDEGCSAYSLGQDLTYHFVKPKELPPGYLDEIFRMVESGGSVGTKWVRHNLERAFLIGYVLEEGVIVGNSCLKRPRSEYVEAVNKQSGLDLSQYLERGYTSVRPEYRGMGMGTKLLEGLTARVGNRKLFSIIGADNVATQKMALRNQTKQVATFYSKQLGKEIGVWIPAWMLDE
;
A
#
# COMPACT_ATOMS: atom_id res chain seq x y z
N MET A 1 -13.64 -47.07 18.13
CA MET A 1 -14.14 -46.47 19.39
C MET A 1 -13.56 -45.08 19.51
N SER A 2 -14.40 -44.05 19.33
CA SER A 2 -14.02 -42.63 19.37
C SER A 2 -13.65 -42.23 20.81
N LYS A 3 -12.45 -41.69 21.04
CA LYS A 3 -12.14 -40.98 22.28
C LYS A 3 -12.97 -39.70 22.30
N ALA A 4 -14.08 -39.69 23.01
CA ALA A 4 -14.83 -38.46 23.28
C ALA A 4 -13.93 -37.54 24.12
N TYR A 5 -13.53 -36.41 23.55
CA TYR A 5 -12.81 -35.38 24.29
C TYR A 5 -13.83 -34.59 25.11
N PRO A 6 -13.76 -34.60 26.46
CA PRO A 6 -14.79 -34.00 27.31
C PRO A 6 -14.81 -32.46 27.28
N PHE A 7 -13.79 -31.83 26.68
CA PHE A 7 -13.61 -30.39 26.63
C PHE A 7 -13.18 -29.95 25.23
N HIS A 8 -14.10 -29.28 24.52
CA HIS A 8 -13.86 -28.70 23.20
C HIS A 8 -13.74 -27.17 23.27
N ILE A 9 -12.75 -26.63 22.56
CA ILE A 9 -12.48 -25.19 22.44
C ILE A 9 -12.72 -24.76 20.99
N LEU A 10 -13.50 -23.68 20.81
CA LEU A 10 -13.67 -23.03 19.52
C LEU A 10 -12.89 -21.71 19.49
N LEU A 11 -11.90 -21.62 18.61
CA LEU A 11 -11.06 -20.46 18.38
C LEU A 11 -11.56 -19.70 17.15
N VAL A 12 -12.07 -18.49 17.32
CA VAL A 12 -12.74 -17.76 16.25
C VAL A 12 -12.06 -16.44 15.95
N HIS A 13 -11.70 -16.21 14.69
CA HIS A 13 -11.37 -14.88 14.21
C HIS A 13 -12.64 -14.18 13.73
N PRO A 14 -13.10 -13.09 14.40
CA PRO A 14 -14.29 -12.37 13.98
C PRO A 14 -14.11 -11.71 12.61
N PRO A 15 -15.21 -11.39 11.90
CA PRO A 15 -15.19 -10.72 10.61
C PRO A 15 -14.38 -9.41 10.52
N VAL A 16 -14.24 -8.95 9.27
CA VAL A 16 -13.72 -7.65 8.81
C VAL A 16 -12.20 -7.46 8.85
N GLY A 17 -11.44 -8.56 8.86
CA GLY A 17 -10.01 -8.60 8.54
C GLY A 17 -9.74 -8.79 7.03
N SER A 18 -8.48 -8.78 6.63
CA SER A 18 -8.11 -9.12 5.25
C SER A 18 -8.45 -10.58 4.95
N PRO A 19 -9.21 -10.89 3.88
CA PRO A 19 -9.45 -12.26 3.44
C PRO A 19 -8.29 -12.83 2.61
N ALA A 20 -7.18 -12.12 2.45
CA ALA A 20 -5.99 -12.58 1.71
C ALA A 20 -4.92 -13.23 2.60
N ILE A 21 -5.08 -13.19 3.93
CA ILE A 21 -4.10 -13.70 4.91
C ILE A 21 -4.82 -14.34 6.11
N PRO A 22 -4.39 -15.53 6.59
CA PRO A 22 -4.95 -16.16 7.77
C PRO A 22 -4.69 -15.38 9.06
N PRO A 23 -5.55 -15.54 10.07
CA PRO A 23 -5.40 -14.87 11.35
C PRO A 23 -4.32 -15.54 12.21
N TRP A 24 -3.41 -14.73 12.76
CA TRP A 24 -2.34 -15.20 13.65
C TRP A 24 -2.88 -15.71 15.00
N GLY A 25 -3.82 -14.99 15.61
CA GLY A 25 -4.29 -15.24 16.98
C GLY A 25 -4.77 -16.68 17.22
N PRO A 26 -5.76 -17.17 16.46
CA PRO A 26 -6.24 -18.55 16.56
C PRO A 26 -5.13 -19.58 16.33
N ALA A 27 -4.26 -19.36 15.33
CA ALA A 27 -3.18 -20.29 15.02
C ALA A 27 -2.12 -20.37 16.14
N GLN A 28 -1.78 -19.22 16.74
CA GLN A 28 -0.89 -19.17 17.89
C GLN A 28 -1.51 -19.83 19.11
N ALA A 29 -2.79 -19.57 19.40
CA ALA A 29 -3.50 -20.21 20.50
C ALA A 29 -3.59 -21.72 20.30
N ALA A 30 -3.91 -22.19 19.08
CA ALA A 30 -3.94 -23.60 18.74
C ALA A 30 -2.60 -24.28 19.04
N ALA A 31 -1.47 -23.68 18.64
CA ALA A 31 -0.14 -24.20 18.93
C ALA A 31 0.16 -24.28 20.45
N LEU A 32 -0.28 -23.29 21.23
CA LEU A 32 -0.09 -23.28 22.68
C LEU A 32 -0.91 -24.38 23.36
N VAL A 33 -2.13 -24.65 22.87
CA VAL A 33 -3.06 -25.61 23.50
C VAL A 33 -3.04 -27.02 22.88
N ALA A 34 -2.35 -27.27 21.77
CA ALA A 34 -2.39 -28.55 21.04
C ALA A 34 -1.89 -29.78 21.84
N GLY A 35 -1.11 -29.59 22.91
CA GLY A 35 -0.58 -30.67 23.76
C GLY A 35 -1.54 -31.25 24.82
N HIS A 36 -2.78 -30.77 24.92
CA HIS A 36 -3.56 -30.85 26.17
C HIS A 36 -4.61 -31.97 26.25
N GLY A 37 -4.64 -32.91 25.29
CA GLY A 37 -5.75 -33.88 25.22
C GLY A 37 -7.12 -33.20 25.07
N LEU A 38 -7.13 -31.97 24.58
CA LEU A 38 -8.31 -31.16 24.31
C LEU A 38 -8.68 -31.27 22.83
N SER A 39 -9.96 -31.13 22.53
CA SER A 39 -10.40 -30.97 21.15
C SER A 39 -10.44 -29.48 20.83
N LEU A 40 -9.84 -29.06 19.72
CA LEU A 40 -9.86 -27.67 19.28
C LEU A 40 -10.41 -27.58 17.86
N GLU A 41 -11.15 -26.50 17.58
CA GLU A 41 -11.49 -26.08 16.22
C GLU A 41 -11.05 -24.63 16.00
N GLN A 42 -10.42 -24.38 14.87
CA GLN A 42 -10.17 -23.03 14.38
C GLN A 42 -11.26 -22.67 13.37
N TYR A 43 -11.89 -21.51 13.56
CA TYR A 43 -12.91 -20.99 12.66
C TYR A 43 -12.58 -19.55 12.28
N ASP A 44 -12.17 -19.35 11.03
CA ASP A 44 -12.04 -18.02 10.47
C ASP A 44 -13.40 -17.51 9.99
N ALA A 45 -14.14 -16.87 10.90
CA ALA A 45 -15.41 -16.25 10.59
C ALA A 45 -15.24 -15.04 9.66
N ASN A 46 -14.04 -14.45 9.55
CA ASN A 46 -13.76 -13.42 8.56
C ASN A 46 -13.77 -13.97 7.15
N LEU A 47 -13.04 -15.04 6.89
CA LEU A 47 -13.05 -15.64 5.56
C LEU A 47 -14.45 -16.16 5.20
N ASP A 48 -15.13 -16.81 6.16
CA ASP A 48 -16.50 -17.28 5.98
C ASP A 48 -17.48 -16.14 5.66
N PHE A 49 -17.34 -15.00 6.36
CA PHE A 49 -18.13 -13.80 6.10
C PHE A 49 -18.03 -13.31 4.66
N PHE A 50 -16.83 -13.27 4.09
CA PHE A 50 -16.65 -12.88 2.69
C PHE A 50 -17.19 -13.95 1.73
N LEU A 51 -16.87 -15.22 1.94
CA LEU A 51 -17.09 -16.27 0.94
C LEU A 51 -18.51 -16.86 0.94
N THR A 52 -19.09 -17.07 2.12
CA THR A 52 -20.36 -17.82 2.23
C THR A 52 -21.53 -16.91 2.54
N TYR A 53 -21.28 -15.76 3.16
CA TYR A 53 -22.32 -14.79 3.46
C TYR A 53 -22.39 -13.64 2.45
N LEU A 54 -21.32 -12.84 2.29
CA LEU A 54 -21.38 -11.62 1.49
C LEU A 54 -21.33 -11.85 -0.02
N LEU A 55 -20.29 -12.54 -0.50
CA LEU A 55 -19.96 -12.62 -1.93
C LEU A 55 -20.60 -13.87 -2.58
N THR A 56 -21.90 -14.05 -2.36
CA THR A 56 -22.71 -15.11 -2.98
C THR A 56 -23.79 -14.50 -3.88
N PRO A 57 -24.07 -15.09 -5.05
CA PRO A 57 -25.11 -14.58 -5.96
C PRO A 57 -26.48 -14.43 -5.27
N GLU A 58 -26.84 -15.39 -4.42
CA GLU A 58 -28.11 -15.41 -3.70
C GLU A 58 -28.22 -14.23 -2.74
N ARG A 59 -27.17 -13.97 -1.94
CA ARG A 59 -27.19 -12.87 -0.98
C ARG A 59 -27.18 -11.52 -1.67
N LEU A 60 -26.34 -11.34 -2.69
CA LEU A 60 -26.22 -10.09 -3.42
C LEU A 60 -27.50 -9.74 -4.19
N THR A 61 -28.18 -10.74 -4.75
CA THR A 61 -29.53 -10.57 -5.33
C THR A 61 -30.52 -10.10 -4.26
N GLY A 62 -30.46 -10.71 -3.07
CA GLY A 62 -31.24 -10.27 -1.91
C GLY A 62 -30.98 -8.82 -1.52
N PHE A 63 -29.71 -8.38 -1.53
CA PHE A 63 -29.34 -6.99 -1.27
C PHE A 63 -29.89 -6.03 -2.32
N ALA A 64 -29.79 -6.36 -3.61
CA ALA A 64 -30.38 -5.55 -4.67
C ALA A 64 -31.91 -5.37 -4.49
N HIS A 65 -32.63 -6.43 -4.12
CA HIS A 65 -34.05 -6.35 -3.80
C HIS A 65 -34.34 -5.52 -2.54
N LEU A 66 -33.52 -5.66 -1.49
CA LEU A 66 -33.63 -4.88 -0.26
C LEU A 66 -33.47 -3.38 -0.55
N ILE A 67 -32.49 -3.00 -1.38
CA ILE A 67 -32.24 -1.61 -1.77
C ILE A 67 -33.48 -1.03 -2.47
N LYS A 68 -34.00 -1.71 -3.50
CA LYS A 68 -35.22 -1.27 -4.21
C LYS A 68 -36.41 -1.08 -3.27
N ARG A 69 -36.56 -1.94 -2.26
CA ARG A 69 -37.62 -1.83 -1.25
C ARG A 69 -37.40 -0.64 -0.31
N ARG A 70 -36.17 -0.38 0.12
CA ARG A 70 -35.82 0.77 0.99
C ARG A 70 -35.97 2.10 0.26
N GLU A 71 -35.56 2.16 -1.00
CA GLU A 71 -35.69 3.33 -1.87
C GLU A 71 -37.15 3.77 -2.00
N LYS A 72 -38.07 2.84 -2.31
CA LYS A 72 -39.52 3.11 -2.38
C LYS A 72 -40.13 3.66 -1.08
N ARG A 73 -39.45 3.49 0.05
CA ARG A 73 -39.90 3.93 1.38
C ARG A 73 -39.17 5.20 1.86
N GLY A 74 -38.38 5.86 1.03
CA GLY A 74 -37.57 7.02 1.43
C GLY A 74 -36.43 6.66 2.39
N GLY A 75 -35.97 5.41 2.37
CA GLY A 75 -35.00 4.88 3.35
C GLY A 75 -33.61 5.51 3.29
N PHE A 76 -33.33 6.35 2.28
CA PHE A 76 -32.03 7.00 2.06
C PHE A 76 -32.10 8.54 2.22
N ASP A 77 -33.28 9.11 2.47
CA ASP A 77 -33.51 10.56 2.52
C ASP A 77 -32.79 11.26 3.70
N LYS A 78 -32.36 10.49 4.71
CA LYS A 78 -31.65 10.98 5.91
C LYS A 78 -30.11 10.95 5.79
N ALA A 79 -29.55 10.63 4.62
CA ALA A 79 -28.10 10.58 4.45
C ALA A 79 -27.47 11.99 4.49
N GLY A 80 -26.47 12.22 5.37
CA GLY A 80 -25.76 13.51 5.45
C GLY A 80 -25.05 13.92 4.15
N PRO A 81 -24.61 15.17 3.96
CA PRO A 81 -24.24 15.74 2.64
C PRO A 81 -23.12 15.01 1.85
N ARG A 82 -22.11 14.45 2.52
CA ARG A 82 -21.03 13.67 1.87
C ARG A 82 -21.40 12.20 1.64
N THR A 83 -22.27 11.68 2.50
CA THR A 83 -22.74 10.30 2.45
C THR A 83 -23.84 10.15 1.41
N SER A 84 -24.68 11.19 1.27
CA SER A 84 -25.71 11.31 0.24
C SER A 84 -25.13 11.38 -1.16
N SER A 85 -23.98 12.02 -1.40
CA SER A 85 -23.40 12.07 -2.75
C SER A 85 -22.92 10.70 -3.25
N SER A 86 -22.22 9.91 -2.42
CA SER A 86 -21.78 8.56 -2.80
C SER A 86 -22.95 7.57 -2.89
N THR A 87 -23.87 7.62 -1.93
CA THR A 87 -25.09 6.79 -1.95
C THR A 87 -25.99 7.12 -3.14
N ALA A 88 -26.21 8.40 -3.45
CA ALA A 88 -27.01 8.81 -4.60
C ALA A 88 -26.36 8.41 -5.93
N SER A 89 -25.02 8.53 -6.04
CA SER A 89 -24.29 8.08 -7.21
C SER A 89 -24.46 6.57 -7.46
N LEU A 90 -24.38 5.75 -6.41
CA LEU A 90 -24.54 4.30 -6.52
C LEU A 90 -25.99 3.91 -6.85
N LEU A 91 -26.98 4.58 -6.25
CA LEU A 91 -28.40 4.37 -6.60
C LEU A 91 -28.68 4.73 -8.06
N ALA A 92 -28.14 5.86 -8.53
CA ALA A 92 -28.25 6.27 -9.92
C ALA A 92 -27.60 5.26 -10.88
N ASP A 93 -26.42 4.74 -10.54
CA ASP A 93 -25.74 3.72 -11.33
C ASP A 93 -26.52 2.39 -11.36
N LEU A 94 -27.05 1.94 -10.23
CA LEU A 94 -27.91 0.74 -10.15
C LEU A 94 -29.17 0.86 -11.02
N ALA A 95 -29.75 2.06 -11.08
CA ALA A 95 -30.92 2.35 -11.91
C ALA A 95 -30.57 2.44 -13.40
N ALA A 96 -29.41 3.04 -13.74
CA ALA A 96 -28.96 3.21 -15.11
C ALA A 96 -28.42 1.91 -15.75
N ASN A 97 -27.79 1.04 -14.95
CA ASN A 97 -27.03 -0.12 -15.44
C ASN A 97 -27.48 -1.48 -14.85
N PRO A 98 -28.79 -1.81 -14.81
CA PRO A 98 -29.31 -2.99 -14.09
C PRO A 98 -28.78 -4.34 -14.63
N GLU A 99 -28.57 -4.45 -15.95
CA GLU A 99 -28.01 -5.67 -16.56
C GLU A 99 -26.55 -5.89 -16.15
N GLN A 100 -25.77 -4.82 -16.06
CA GLN A 100 -24.37 -4.89 -15.65
C GLN A 100 -24.27 -5.40 -14.21
N TRP A 101 -25.08 -4.86 -13.29
CA TRP A 101 -25.13 -5.32 -11.90
C TRP A 101 -25.60 -6.76 -11.78
N THR A 102 -26.58 -7.18 -12.59
CA THR A 102 -27.05 -8.57 -12.62
C THR A 102 -25.92 -9.52 -13.06
N ARG A 103 -25.13 -9.14 -14.08
CA ARG A 103 -23.95 -9.91 -14.51
C ARG A 103 -22.89 -9.98 -13.41
N LYS A 104 -22.53 -8.86 -12.79
CA LYS A 104 -21.56 -8.84 -11.66
C LYS A 104 -21.98 -9.76 -10.51
N ILE A 105 -23.27 -9.74 -10.15
CA ILE A 105 -23.83 -10.61 -9.11
C ILE A 105 -23.71 -12.08 -9.49
N ALA A 106 -24.04 -12.43 -10.74
CA ALA A 106 -23.94 -13.80 -11.22
C ALA A 106 -22.47 -14.28 -11.30
N ASP A 107 -21.55 -13.40 -11.68
CA ASP A 107 -20.14 -13.71 -11.91
C ASP A 107 -19.26 -13.58 -10.66
N VAL A 108 -19.81 -13.19 -9.49
CA VAL A 108 -19.03 -12.96 -8.26
C VAL A 108 -18.12 -14.15 -7.90
N GLY A 109 -18.61 -15.38 -8.06
CA GLY A 109 -17.84 -16.58 -7.78
C GLY A 109 -16.59 -16.71 -8.65
N ARG A 110 -16.67 -16.27 -9.92
CA ARG A 110 -15.54 -16.22 -10.84
C ARG A 110 -14.54 -15.15 -10.42
N SER A 111 -14.99 -13.95 -10.06
CA SER A 111 -14.11 -12.86 -9.61
C SER A 111 -13.36 -13.23 -8.33
N VAL A 112 -14.06 -13.86 -7.37
CA VAL A 112 -13.46 -14.37 -6.13
C VAL A 112 -12.44 -15.49 -6.42
N ALA A 113 -12.80 -16.46 -7.28
CA ALA A 113 -11.91 -17.55 -7.63
C ALA A 113 -10.64 -17.06 -8.35
N LEU A 114 -10.75 -16.04 -9.23
CA LEU A 114 -9.64 -15.49 -9.99
C LEU A 114 -8.48 -15.06 -9.09
N LEU A 115 -8.77 -14.46 -7.92
CA LEU A 115 -7.77 -14.00 -6.97
C LEU A 115 -6.89 -15.14 -6.41
N ARG A 116 -7.30 -16.40 -6.58
CA ARG A 116 -6.55 -17.59 -6.16
C ARG A 116 -5.78 -18.28 -7.30
N THR A 117 -5.80 -17.70 -8.51
CA THR A 117 -5.23 -18.32 -9.71
C THR A 117 -4.03 -17.57 -10.25
N GLY A 118 -3.33 -18.15 -11.24
CA GLY A 118 -2.27 -17.45 -11.96
C GLY A 118 -2.74 -16.19 -12.72
N GLU A 119 -4.04 -16.07 -13.04
CA GLU A 119 -4.61 -14.89 -13.69
C GLU A 119 -4.55 -13.65 -12.79
N PHE A 120 -4.50 -13.82 -11.46
CA PHE A 120 -4.24 -12.74 -10.51
C PHE A 120 -3.00 -11.93 -10.87
N TYR A 121 -1.96 -12.53 -11.46
CA TYR A 121 -0.75 -11.80 -11.81
C TYR A 121 -0.85 -10.99 -13.10
N GLN A 122 -1.98 -11.07 -13.82
CA GLN A 122 -2.26 -10.26 -14.99
C GLN A 122 -3.03 -9.01 -14.56
N PRO A 123 -2.52 -7.78 -14.80
CA PRO A 123 -3.17 -6.56 -14.32
C PRO A 123 -4.64 -6.44 -14.70
N GLN A 124 -4.99 -6.65 -15.98
CA GLN A 124 -6.37 -6.46 -16.46
C GLN A 124 -7.40 -7.41 -15.80
N PRO A 125 -7.22 -8.76 -15.83
CA PRO A 125 -8.15 -9.66 -15.15
C PRO A 125 -8.25 -9.41 -13.63
N CYS A 126 -7.12 -9.16 -12.97
CA CYS A 126 -7.08 -8.88 -11.54
C CYS A 126 -7.83 -7.60 -11.18
N LEU A 127 -7.61 -6.51 -11.93
CA LEU A 127 -8.29 -5.23 -11.72
C LEU A 127 -9.80 -5.36 -11.94
N ALA A 128 -10.23 -6.06 -12.98
CA ALA A 128 -11.66 -6.33 -13.20
C ALA A 128 -12.28 -7.08 -12.02
N ALA A 129 -11.64 -8.15 -11.54
CA ALA A 129 -12.13 -8.91 -10.39
C ALA A 129 -12.18 -8.08 -9.10
N LEU A 130 -11.13 -7.31 -8.80
CA LEU A 130 -11.08 -6.44 -7.62
C LEU A 130 -12.12 -5.32 -7.69
N LYS A 131 -12.34 -4.75 -8.89
CA LYS A 131 -13.37 -3.75 -9.10
C LYS A 131 -14.77 -4.34 -8.90
N ASP A 132 -15.07 -5.48 -9.48
CA ASP A 132 -16.37 -6.14 -9.32
C ASP A 132 -16.63 -6.49 -7.86
N ILE A 133 -15.64 -7.02 -7.15
CA ILE A 133 -15.77 -7.28 -5.70
C ILE A 133 -16.01 -5.98 -4.93
N GLY A 134 -15.28 -4.91 -5.22
CA GLY A 134 -15.48 -3.60 -4.61
C GLY A 134 -16.89 -3.06 -4.83
N ASP A 135 -17.37 -3.08 -6.07
CA ASP A 135 -18.73 -2.65 -6.44
C ASP A 135 -19.79 -3.48 -5.69
N LEU A 136 -19.59 -4.80 -5.53
CA LEU A 136 -20.51 -5.67 -4.78
C LEU A 136 -20.48 -5.45 -3.26
N LEU A 137 -19.33 -5.08 -2.69
CA LEU A 137 -19.24 -4.65 -1.29
C LEU A 137 -19.94 -3.30 -1.07
N ASP A 138 -19.88 -2.39 -2.04
CA ASP A 138 -20.63 -1.14 -2.03
C ASP A 138 -22.16 -1.39 -2.12
N LEU A 139 -22.59 -2.35 -2.94
CA LEU A 139 -23.98 -2.82 -2.99
C LEU A 139 -24.44 -3.34 -1.62
N ALA A 140 -23.65 -4.19 -0.97
CA ALA A 140 -23.96 -4.71 0.36
C ALA A 140 -24.02 -3.60 1.42
N SER A 141 -23.08 -2.65 1.37
CA SER A 141 -23.06 -1.47 2.25
C SER A 141 -24.31 -0.59 2.07
N LEU A 142 -24.77 -0.40 0.83
CA LEU A 142 -25.98 0.35 0.55
C LEU A 142 -27.23 -0.35 1.08
N ALA A 143 -27.30 -1.68 0.96
CA ALA A 143 -28.42 -2.47 1.47
C ALA A 143 -28.53 -2.42 3.01
N LEU A 144 -27.38 -2.33 3.69
CA LEU A 144 -27.22 -2.34 5.15
C LEU A 144 -26.95 -0.95 5.74
N TYR A 145 -27.17 0.11 4.97
CA TYR A 145 -26.93 1.49 5.40
C TYR A 145 -27.57 1.76 6.79
N PRO A 146 -26.83 2.37 7.74
CA PRO A 146 -25.56 3.11 7.60
C PRO A 146 -24.27 2.29 7.78
N SER A 147 -24.35 0.96 7.88
CA SER A 147 -23.17 0.10 7.91
C SER A 147 -22.45 0.11 6.57
N ARG A 148 -21.12 0.29 6.60
CA ARG A 148 -20.24 0.22 5.44
C ARG A 148 -19.25 -0.92 5.63
N ILE A 149 -19.18 -1.79 4.63
CA ILE A 149 -18.31 -2.95 4.56
C ILE A 149 -17.35 -2.68 3.42
N GLN A 150 -16.06 -2.79 3.69
CA GLN A 150 -15.02 -2.71 2.67
C GLN A 150 -14.04 -3.88 2.86
N TRP A 151 -13.11 -4.03 1.91
CA TRP A 151 -12.05 -5.03 2.03
C TRP A 151 -11.22 -4.79 3.30
N GLY A 152 -11.36 -5.70 4.28
CA GLY A 152 -10.68 -5.62 5.57
C GLY A 152 -11.06 -4.43 6.46
N ARG A 153 -12.26 -3.85 6.27
CA ARG A 153 -12.76 -2.75 7.10
C ARG A 153 -14.27 -2.81 7.32
N PHE A 154 -14.69 -2.24 8.44
CA PHE A 154 -16.09 -1.99 8.73
C PHE A 154 -16.25 -0.70 9.50
N CYS A 155 -17.25 0.09 9.13
CA CYS A 155 -17.66 1.22 9.93
C CYS A 155 -19.18 1.38 9.91
N ASN A 156 -19.72 1.85 11.03
CA ASN A 156 -21.09 2.30 11.10
C ASN A 156 -21.10 3.64 11.83
N THR A 157 -21.63 4.67 11.16
CA THR A 157 -21.60 6.05 11.65
C THR A 157 -22.46 6.29 12.89
N THR A 158 -23.32 5.34 13.27
CA THR A 158 -24.12 5.39 14.50
C THR A 158 -23.36 4.88 15.72
N LEU A 159 -22.28 4.11 15.54
CA LEU A 159 -21.49 3.53 16.63
C LEU A 159 -20.44 4.53 17.13
N ARG A 160 -20.79 5.29 18.17
CA ARG A 160 -19.89 6.31 18.77
C ARG A 160 -19.49 5.93 20.19
N ASP A 161 -20.33 5.19 20.90
CA ASP A 161 -20.15 4.73 22.27
C ASP A 161 -20.73 3.33 22.49
N TRP A 162 -20.56 2.80 23.70
CA TRP A 162 -21.01 1.46 24.11
C TRP A 162 -22.54 1.26 24.09
N PRO A 163 -23.37 2.22 24.55
CA PRO A 163 -24.83 2.13 24.38
C PRO A 163 -25.28 1.88 22.94
N GLN A 164 -24.73 2.58 21.95
CA GLN A 164 -25.11 2.34 20.55
C GLN A 164 -24.65 0.98 20.03
N VAL A 165 -23.56 0.44 20.59
CA VAL A 165 -23.13 -0.93 20.28
C VAL A 165 -24.14 -1.95 20.82
N GLU A 166 -24.71 -1.72 22.00
CA GLU A 166 -25.75 -2.60 22.56
C GLU A 166 -27.00 -2.66 21.67
N ASP A 167 -27.44 -1.52 21.13
CA ASP A 167 -28.54 -1.48 20.17
C ASP A 167 -28.17 -2.22 18.87
N PHE A 168 -26.95 -2.01 18.37
CA PHE A 168 -26.49 -2.58 17.10
C PHE A 168 -26.34 -4.10 17.14
N VAL A 169 -25.86 -4.70 18.23
CA VAL A 169 -25.66 -6.16 18.30
C VAL A 169 -26.98 -6.95 18.13
N GLY A 170 -28.13 -6.31 18.35
CA GLY A 170 -29.46 -6.89 18.11
C GLY A 170 -30.14 -6.45 16.82
N ASP A 171 -29.59 -5.47 16.10
CA ASP A 171 -30.22 -4.83 14.95
C ASP A 171 -30.13 -5.69 13.68
N LYS A 172 -31.25 -6.31 13.30
CA LYS A 172 -31.33 -7.17 12.10
C LYS A 172 -31.26 -6.41 10.77
N ASP A 173 -31.47 -5.10 10.77
CA ASP A 173 -31.56 -4.30 9.55
C ASP A 173 -30.20 -3.69 9.14
N THR A 174 -29.32 -3.43 10.12
CA THR A 174 -28.02 -2.80 9.86
C THR A 174 -26.82 -3.66 10.26
N ASN A 175 -26.99 -4.69 11.11
CA ASN A 175 -25.89 -5.55 11.54
C ASN A 175 -25.68 -6.74 10.57
N PRO A 176 -24.59 -6.75 9.77
CA PRO A 176 -24.34 -7.84 8.84
C PRO A 176 -23.97 -9.16 9.52
N PHE A 177 -23.53 -9.13 10.78
CA PHE A 177 -22.90 -10.28 11.44
C PHE A 177 -23.91 -11.26 12.02
N LEU A 178 -25.17 -10.84 12.24
CA LEU A 178 -26.22 -11.71 12.79
C LEU A 178 -26.54 -12.90 11.87
N SER A 179 -26.64 -12.67 10.56
CA SER A 179 -26.87 -13.75 9.60
C SER A 179 -25.68 -14.70 9.49
N LEU A 180 -24.44 -14.18 9.58
CA LEU A 180 -23.25 -15.02 9.68
C LEU A 180 -23.30 -15.89 10.95
N CYS A 181 -23.70 -15.34 12.09
CA CYS A 181 -23.81 -16.11 13.32
C CYS A 181 -24.81 -17.27 13.18
N GLN A 182 -25.94 -17.03 12.50
CA GLN A 182 -26.96 -18.07 12.27
C GLN A 182 -26.46 -19.20 11.35
N GLY A 183 -25.79 -18.86 10.25
CA GLY A 183 -25.35 -19.86 9.26
C GLY A 183 -24.02 -20.54 9.60
N GLY A 184 -23.06 -19.77 10.11
CA GLY A 184 -21.68 -20.23 10.33
C GLY A 184 -21.39 -20.59 11.79
N LEU A 185 -21.77 -19.73 12.75
CA LEU A 185 -21.42 -19.96 14.16
C LEU A 185 -22.36 -20.97 14.84
N ALA A 186 -23.67 -20.89 14.60
CA ALA A 186 -24.68 -21.72 15.29
C ALA A 186 -24.40 -23.23 15.20
N PRO A 187 -24.06 -23.81 14.03
CA PRO A 187 -23.76 -25.25 13.93
C PRO A 187 -22.58 -25.70 14.79
N ARG A 188 -21.64 -24.79 15.08
CA ARG A 188 -20.47 -25.07 15.93
C ARG A 188 -20.82 -24.96 17.41
N LEU A 189 -21.75 -24.06 17.75
CA LEU A 189 -22.27 -23.92 19.11
C LEU A 189 -23.08 -25.13 19.55
N ASP A 190 -23.76 -25.82 18.64
CA ASP A 190 -24.61 -26.97 18.94
C ASP A 190 -23.84 -28.22 19.44
N ARG A 191 -22.50 -28.22 19.38
CA ARG A 191 -21.66 -29.31 19.90
C ARG A 191 -21.75 -29.40 21.43
N PRO A 192 -22.29 -30.48 22.02
CA PRO A 192 -22.45 -30.60 23.47
C PRO A 192 -21.14 -30.43 24.25
N GLU A 193 -20.02 -30.86 23.68
CA GLU A 193 -18.67 -30.84 24.26
C GLU A 193 -18.02 -29.47 24.22
N LEU A 194 -18.55 -28.50 23.46
CA LEU A 194 -18.03 -27.13 23.44
C LEU A 194 -18.23 -26.50 24.82
N ARG A 195 -17.12 -26.14 25.46
CA ARG A 195 -17.08 -25.51 26.79
C ARG A 195 -16.49 -24.11 26.78
N LEU A 196 -15.67 -23.78 25.79
CA LEU A 196 -14.98 -22.50 25.69
C LEU A 196 -15.02 -21.98 24.24
N LEU A 197 -15.51 -20.75 24.07
CA LEU A 197 -15.42 -19.97 22.85
C LEU A 197 -14.44 -18.81 23.07
N ILE A 198 -13.46 -18.65 22.18
CA ILE A 198 -12.50 -17.55 22.22
C ILE A 198 -12.62 -16.73 20.94
N LEU A 199 -12.94 -15.44 21.07
CA LEU A 199 -13.02 -14.50 19.96
C LEU A 199 -11.76 -13.61 19.92
N PHE A 200 -11.02 -13.65 18.82
CA PHE A 200 -9.74 -12.95 18.66
C PHE A 200 -9.92 -11.58 18.00
N VAL A 201 -9.91 -10.51 18.80
CA VAL A 201 -10.17 -9.13 18.37
C VAL A 201 -8.84 -8.38 18.17
N SER A 202 -8.40 -8.25 16.91
CA SER A 202 -7.11 -7.65 16.56
C SER A 202 -7.22 -6.19 16.08
N ALA A 203 -8.42 -5.69 15.82
CA ALA A 203 -8.66 -4.31 15.37
C ALA A 203 -10.01 -3.77 15.86
N ALA A 204 -10.14 -2.44 15.91
CA ALA A 204 -11.36 -1.75 16.33
C ALA A 204 -12.57 -2.14 15.47
N ASP A 205 -12.39 -2.31 14.16
CA ASP A 205 -13.45 -2.68 13.21
C ASP A 205 -14.08 -4.04 13.53
N GLN A 206 -13.33 -4.92 14.21
CA GLN A 206 -13.80 -6.26 14.57
C GLN A 206 -14.65 -6.26 15.84
N VAL A 207 -14.61 -5.20 16.65
CA VAL A 207 -15.33 -5.13 17.93
C VAL A 207 -16.83 -5.34 17.74
N PRO A 208 -17.54 -4.65 16.83
CA PRO A 208 -18.98 -4.87 16.64
C PRO A 208 -19.32 -6.31 16.24
N ALA A 209 -18.48 -6.95 15.42
CA ALA A 209 -18.66 -8.33 15.01
C ALA A 209 -18.44 -9.30 16.18
N ALA A 210 -17.37 -9.12 16.96
CA ALA A 210 -17.05 -9.94 18.12
C ALA A 210 -18.17 -9.88 19.18
N LEU A 211 -18.69 -8.69 19.49
CA LEU A 211 -19.76 -8.52 20.47
C LEU A 211 -21.09 -9.11 19.98
N THR A 212 -21.37 -9.02 18.67
CA THR A 212 -22.52 -9.68 18.06
C THR A 212 -22.41 -11.20 18.22
N MET A 213 -21.24 -11.78 17.93
CA MET A 213 -20.99 -13.21 18.09
C MET A 213 -21.07 -13.65 19.55
N ALA A 214 -20.51 -12.88 20.47
CA ALA A 214 -20.55 -13.17 21.91
C ALA A 214 -22.00 -13.19 22.45
N ARG A 215 -22.78 -12.15 22.16
CA ARG A 215 -24.20 -12.06 22.56
C ARG A 215 -25.03 -13.18 21.92
N PHE A 216 -24.82 -13.47 20.64
CA PHE A 216 -25.48 -14.57 19.95
C PHE A 216 -25.18 -15.91 20.63
N SER A 217 -23.91 -16.14 20.99
CA SER A 217 -23.44 -17.38 21.60
C SER A 217 -24.02 -17.58 23.00
N LYS A 218 -24.01 -16.55 23.85
CA LYS A 218 -24.64 -16.59 25.19
C LYS A 218 -26.15 -16.77 25.12
N LYS A 219 -26.81 -16.23 24.10
CA LYS A 219 -28.26 -16.46 23.90
C LYS A 219 -28.58 -17.91 23.53
N GLN A 220 -27.78 -18.53 22.67
CA GLN A 220 -27.98 -19.92 22.26
C GLN A 220 -27.53 -20.90 23.35
N ARG A 221 -26.45 -20.59 24.07
CA ARG A 221 -25.89 -21.39 25.17
C ARG A 221 -25.49 -20.51 26.36
N PRO A 222 -26.43 -20.23 27.29
CA PRO A 222 -26.16 -19.39 28.46
C PRO A 222 -24.98 -19.84 29.32
N GLY A 223 -24.77 -21.16 29.43
CA GLY A 223 -23.66 -21.75 30.19
C GLY A 223 -22.34 -21.92 29.44
N LEU A 224 -22.23 -21.46 28.18
CA LEU A 224 -20.96 -21.46 27.46
C LEU A 224 -20.04 -20.35 28.00
N HIS A 225 -18.78 -20.69 28.28
CA HIS A 225 -17.77 -19.69 28.61
C HIS A 225 -17.30 -18.98 27.34
N VAL A 226 -17.45 -17.67 27.29
CA VAL A 226 -17.02 -16.83 26.17
C VAL A 226 -15.89 -15.93 26.62
N ALA A 227 -14.75 -15.99 25.93
CA ALA A 227 -13.60 -15.13 26.15
C ALA A 227 -13.36 -14.22 24.94
N LEU A 228 -13.01 -12.95 25.20
CA LEU A 228 -12.48 -12.04 24.18
C LEU A 228 -10.99 -11.87 24.39
N LEU A 229 -10.20 -12.13 23.36
CA LEU A 229 -8.75 -12.00 23.39
C LEU A 229 -8.31 -10.89 22.44
N GLY A 230 -7.61 -9.88 22.94
CA GLY A 230 -7.21 -8.74 22.13
C GLY A 230 -6.50 -7.63 22.90
N ASN A 231 -6.44 -6.44 22.30
CA ASN A 231 -5.88 -5.26 22.95
C ASN A 231 -6.78 -4.79 24.11
N HIS A 232 -6.20 -4.64 25.30
CA HIS A 232 -6.93 -4.22 26.51
C HIS A 232 -7.65 -2.87 26.35
N THR A 233 -7.09 -1.91 25.61
CA THR A 233 -7.75 -0.60 25.41
C THR A 233 -8.97 -0.71 24.50
N LEU A 234 -8.92 -1.60 23.50
CA LEU A 234 -10.05 -1.86 22.60
C LEU A 234 -11.19 -2.57 23.33
N LEU A 235 -10.86 -3.45 24.28
CA LEU A 235 -11.83 -4.32 24.96
C LEU A 235 -12.30 -3.80 26.32
N ALA A 236 -11.85 -2.62 26.75
CA ALA A 236 -12.08 -2.10 28.11
C ALA A 236 -13.56 -2.00 28.54
N GLY A 237 -14.50 -1.86 27.60
CA GLY A 237 -15.95 -1.82 27.88
C GLY A 237 -16.71 -3.08 27.46
N ALA A 238 -16.02 -4.16 27.06
CA ALA A 238 -16.65 -5.38 26.58
C ALA A 238 -17.03 -6.38 27.69
N GLY A 239 -16.81 -6.04 28.97
CA GLY A 239 -16.96 -6.94 30.11
C GLY A 239 -18.33 -7.60 30.19
N ASP A 240 -19.41 -6.86 29.91
CA ASP A 240 -20.78 -7.38 29.99
C ASP A 240 -21.14 -8.40 28.89
N TYR A 241 -20.29 -8.57 27.89
CA TYR A 241 -20.51 -9.45 26.75
C TYR A 241 -19.81 -10.80 26.87
N CYS A 242 -18.91 -10.97 27.85
CA CYS A 242 -18.06 -12.14 27.94
C CYS A 242 -17.76 -12.52 29.40
N ASP A 243 -17.32 -13.76 29.60
CA ASP A 243 -16.93 -14.27 30.91
C ASP A 243 -15.45 -14.01 31.22
N SER A 244 -14.63 -13.67 30.22
CA SER A 244 -13.20 -13.36 30.39
C SER A 244 -12.66 -12.43 29.30
N LEU A 245 -11.85 -11.45 29.72
CA LEU A 245 -11.04 -10.60 28.83
C LEU A 245 -9.59 -11.04 28.94
N LEU A 246 -8.98 -11.38 27.81
CA LEU A 246 -7.62 -11.90 27.73
C LEU A 246 -6.70 -10.95 26.94
N PRO A 247 -5.48 -10.67 27.41
CA PRO A 247 -4.53 -9.86 26.68
C PRO A 247 -3.95 -10.61 25.47
N GLU A 248 -3.67 -9.90 24.37
CA GLU A 248 -3.05 -10.50 23.17
C GLU A 248 -1.57 -10.85 23.34
N ASN A 249 -0.85 -10.12 24.22
CA ASN A 249 0.61 -10.18 24.30
C ASN A 249 1.15 -11.12 25.40
N ASP A 250 0.26 -11.69 26.21
CA ASP A 250 0.59 -12.55 27.35
C ASP A 250 -0.21 -13.86 27.25
N PRO A 251 0.45 -15.02 27.05
CA PRO A 251 -0.24 -16.30 26.94
C PRO A 251 -0.70 -16.87 28.29
N GLU A 252 -0.13 -16.44 29.42
CA GLU A 252 -0.41 -17.05 30.73
C GLU A 252 -1.91 -16.99 31.09
N PRO A 253 -2.62 -15.85 30.95
CA PRO A 253 -4.05 -15.79 31.23
C PRO A 253 -4.90 -16.74 30.37
N LEU A 254 -4.46 -17.01 29.13
CA LEU A 254 -5.11 -17.99 28.27
C LEU A 254 -4.90 -19.41 28.78
N LEU A 255 -3.65 -19.76 29.11
CA LEU A 255 -3.30 -21.08 29.63
C LEU A 255 -3.99 -21.35 30.97
N ASP A 256 -4.03 -20.36 31.86
CA ASP A 256 -4.74 -20.43 33.15
C ASP A 256 -6.24 -20.62 32.95
N LEU A 257 -6.86 -19.92 31.99
CA LEU A 257 -8.28 -20.12 31.69
C LEU A 257 -8.55 -21.54 31.18
N VAL A 258 -7.72 -22.03 30.26
CA VAL A 258 -7.84 -23.41 29.74
C VAL A 258 -7.64 -24.42 30.86
N ALA A 259 -6.66 -24.20 31.74
CA ALA A 259 -6.38 -25.09 32.87
C ALA A 259 -7.54 -25.15 33.87
N ARG A 260 -8.14 -23.99 34.19
CA ARG A 260 -9.29 -23.90 35.11
C ARG A 260 -10.54 -24.59 34.57
N LEU A 261 -10.77 -24.52 33.27
CA LEU A 261 -11.98 -25.05 32.64
C LEU A 261 -11.86 -26.51 32.16
N GLY A 262 -10.66 -26.92 31.72
CA GLY A 262 -10.39 -28.22 31.10
C GLY A 262 -9.50 -29.18 31.91
N GLY A 263 -8.91 -28.74 33.02
CA GLY A 263 -7.95 -29.50 33.82
C GLY A 263 -6.48 -29.11 33.57
N PRO A 264 -5.51 -29.60 34.38
CA PRO A 264 -4.12 -29.16 34.34
C PRO A 264 -3.51 -29.26 32.94
N ALA A 265 -2.91 -28.15 32.54
CA ALA A 265 -2.40 -27.88 31.21
C ALA A 265 -0.86 -27.91 31.22
N SER A 266 -0.23 -28.54 30.23
CA SER A 266 1.22 -28.47 30.02
C SER A 266 1.49 -27.80 28.68
N ALA A 267 2.25 -26.70 28.68
CA ALA A 267 2.54 -25.92 27.49
C ALA A 267 3.00 -26.80 26.32
N GLY A 268 2.39 -26.62 25.14
CA GLY A 268 2.79 -27.34 23.95
C GLY A 268 4.20 -26.93 23.49
N ASP A 269 5.01 -27.91 23.09
CA ASP A 269 6.40 -27.73 22.64
C ASP A 269 6.49 -27.21 21.17
N SER A 270 5.45 -26.51 20.70
CA SER A 270 5.39 -26.06 19.31
C SER A 270 6.35 -24.90 19.07
N ALA A 271 7.26 -25.07 18.10
CA ALA A 271 8.19 -24.03 17.67
C ALA A 271 7.50 -22.84 16.98
N GLY A 272 6.20 -22.88 16.67
CA GLY A 272 5.49 -21.79 15.99
C GLY A 272 3.96 -21.94 15.95
N PRO A 273 3.23 -21.00 15.32
CA PRO A 273 1.77 -21.05 15.17
C PRO A 273 1.33 -22.29 14.36
N ASP A 274 0.13 -22.79 14.67
CA ASP A 274 -0.47 -23.95 13.99
C ASP A 274 -1.67 -23.50 13.14
N PHE A 275 -1.47 -23.46 11.82
CA PHE A 275 -2.51 -23.10 10.86
C PHE A 275 -3.31 -24.31 10.33
N SER A 276 -3.08 -25.52 10.84
CA SER A 276 -3.66 -26.76 10.29
C SER A 276 -5.20 -26.79 10.31
N GLY A 277 -5.82 -26.07 11.26
CA GLY A 277 -7.27 -25.96 11.38
C GLY A 277 -7.91 -24.92 10.44
N LEU A 278 -7.12 -24.17 9.67
CA LEU A 278 -7.60 -23.08 8.81
C LEU A 278 -7.62 -23.49 7.33
N PRO A 279 -8.59 -22.99 6.54
CA PRO A 279 -8.72 -23.34 5.12
C PRO A 279 -7.74 -22.54 4.25
N LEU A 280 -6.44 -22.83 4.35
CA LEU A 280 -5.37 -22.03 3.74
C LEU A 280 -5.50 -21.80 2.23
N LYS A 281 -6.16 -22.72 1.51
CA LYS A 281 -6.38 -22.62 0.06
C LYS A 281 -7.52 -21.68 -0.33
N ASP A 282 -8.37 -21.29 0.62
CA ASP A 282 -9.55 -20.48 0.38
C ASP A 282 -9.29 -18.98 0.59
N TYR A 283 -8.13 -18.59 1.10
CA TYR A 283 -7.76 -17.18 1.18
C TYR A 283 -7.64 -16.55 -0.21
N LEU A 284 -8.02 -15.28 -0.33
CA LEU A 284 -8.13 -14.53 -1.59
C LEU A 284 -6.78 -14.00 -2.07
N ALA A 285 -5.85 -14.92 -2.27
CA ALA A 285 -4.53 -14.71 -2.84
C ALA A 285 -4.10 -15.97 -3.63
N PRO A 286 -3.28 -15.83 -4.68
CA PRO A 286 -2.86 -16.97 -5.50
C PRO A 286 -1.80 -17.86 -4.84
N ALA A 287 -1.32 -17.45 -3.66
CA ALA A 287 -0.27 -18.12 -2.91
C ALA A 287 -0.53 -17.94 -1.41
N VAL A 288 -0.16 -18.95 -0.62
CA VAL A 288 -0.30 -18.91 0.85
C VAL A 288 0.72 -17.93 1.41
N VAL A 289 0.24 -16.80 1.94
CA VAL A 289 1.05 -15.83 2.68
C VAL A 289 0.64 -15.89 4.14
N LEU A 290 1.58 -16.14 5.04
CA LEU A 290 1.29 -16.22 6.48
C LEU A 290 1.68 -14.94 7.22
N PRO A 291 0.95 -14.56 8.29
CA PRO A 291 1.40 -13.49 9.15
C PRO A 291 2.64 -13.92 9.93
N LEU A 292 3.58 -13.00 10.12
CA LEU A 292 4.76 -13.22 10.96
C LEU A 292 4.71 -12.29 12.17
N ARG A 293 4.65 -12.89 13.36
CA ARG A 293 4.73 -12.19 14.65
C ARG A 293 5.64 -12.98 15.57
N ARG A 294 6.05 -12.35 16.67
CA ARG A 294 6.67 -13.04 17.80
C ARG A 294 5.66 -14.07 18.38
N PRO A 295 6.01 -15.37 18.44
CA PRO A 295 5.26 -16.38 19.19
C PRO A 295 5.21 -16.04 20.68
N ALA A 296 4.13 -16.46 21.33
CA ALA A 296 3.97 -16.26 22.75
C ALA A 296 4.99 -17.10 23.55
N GLY A 297 5.37 -16.65 24.75
CA GLY A 297 6.36 -17.34 25.61
C GLY A 297 7.82 -16.87 25.47
N TYR A 298 8.11 -15.98 24.51
CA TYR A 298 9.40 -15.28 24.46
C TYR A 298 9.35 -13.99 25.28
N GLY A 299 10.43 -13.66 25.99
CA GLY A 299 10.54 -12.40 26.75
C GLY A 299 10.37 -11.13 25.89
N SER A 300 10.52 -9.96 26.50
CA SER A 300 10.35 -8.65 25.81
C SER A 300 11.34 -8.40 24.66
N GLY A 301 12.40 -9.20 24.55
CA GLY A 301 13.42 -9.11 23.51
C GLY A 301 12.94 -9.53 22.11
N LEU A 302 13.82 -9.29 21.14
CA LEU A 302 13.68 -9.75 19.76
C LEU A 302 14.00 -11.25 19.67
N MET A 303 13.32 -11.98 18.79
CA MET A 303 13.64 -13.39 18.56
C MET A 303 15.03 -13.53 17.91
N PRO A 304 15.87 -14.50 18.29
CA PRO A 304 17.11 -14.80 17.55
C PRO A 304 16.83 -15.19 16.09
N CYS A 305 17.65 -14.70 15.15
CA CYS A 305 17.50 -14.96 13.72
C CYS A 305 17.41 -16.46 13.36
N SER A 306 18.27 -17.29 13.95
CA SER A 306 18.27 -18.74 13.74
C SER A 306 16.93 -19.40 14.11
N ARG A 307 16.29 -18.92 15.18
CA ARG A 307 14.96 -19.39 15.60
C ARG A 307 13.88 -18.92 14.65
N LEU A 308 13.89 -17.63 14.27
CA LEU A 308 12.92 -17.10 13.32
C LEU A 308 12.99 -17.85 11.98
N LEU A 309 14.21 -18.10 11.48
CA LEU A 309 14.44 -18.88 10.28
C LEU A 309 13.87 -20.31 10.41
N ALA A 310 14.11 -20.98 11.53
CA ALA A 310 13.55 -22.31 11.79
C ALA A 310 12.01 -22.31 11.80
N VAL A 311 11.38 -21.28 12.38
CA VAL A 311 9.93 -21.11 12.32
C VAL A 311 9.47 -20.97 10.88
N MET A 312 10.06 -20.05 10.11
CA MET A 312 9.67 -19.78 8.73
C MET A 312 9.81 -21.01 7.83
N LEU A 313 10.93 -21.73 7.93
CA LEU A 313 11.15 -22.99 7.20
C LEU A 313 10.18 -24.09 7.64
N GLY A 314 9.83 -24.14 8.93
CA GLY A 314 8.81 -25.05 9.44
C GLY A 314 7.42 -24.74 8.87
N GLN A 315 7.04 -23.47 8.82
CA GLN A 315 5.77 -23.00 8.26
C GLN A 315 5.69 -23.23 6.74
N GLU A 316 6.79 -23.06 6.02
CA GLU A 316 6.89 -23.42 4.61
C GLU A 316 6.66 -24.92 4.39
N ARG A 317 7.39 -25.78 5.11
CA ARG A 317 7.28 -27.23 4.99
C ARG A 317 5.89 -27.75 5.37
N ASN A 318 5.31 -27.22 6.44
CA ASN A 318 4.06 -27.74 6.99
C ASN A 318 2.82 -27.23 6.24
N PHE A 319 2.88 -26.01 5.68
CA PHE A 319 1.71 -25.33 5.13
C PHE A 319 1.86 -24.87 3.67
N GLY A 320 3.00 -25.13 3.02
CA GLY A 320 3.25 -24.71 1.64
C GLY A 320 3.34 -23.19 1.48
N THR A 321 3.80 -22.50 2.53
CA THR A 321 3.88 -21.04 2.59
C THR A 321 4.85 -20.49 1.55
N GLN A 322 4.39 -19.50 0.77
CA GLN A 322 5.19 -18.84 -0.28
C GLN A 322 5.52 -17.38 0.06
N GLY A 323 4.99 -16.86 1.16
CA GLY A 323 5.36 -15.55 1.65
C GLY A 323 5.00 -15.32 3.10
N PHE A 324 5.64 -14.32 3.70
CA PHE A 324 5.30 -13.85 5.02
C PHE A 324 5.09 -12.34 5.03
N LEU A 325 4.13 -11.89 5.83
CA LEU A 325 3.91 -10.47 6.10
C LEU A 325 4.10 -10.21 7.59
N SER A 326 5.17 -9.47 7.94
CA SER A 326 5.44 -9.11 9.33
C SER A 326 4.35 -8.19 9.87
N LYS A 327 3.94 -8.46 11.11
CA LYS A 327 3.18 -7.55 11.96
C LYS A 327 3.98 -7.10 13.18
N ASP A 328 5.22 -7.57 13.33
CA ASP A 328 6.16 -7.15 14.37
C ASP A 328 7.04 -6.03 13.79
N ASP A 329 6.87 -4.81 14.32
CA ASP A 329 7.51 -3.59 13.82
C ASP A 329 9.01 -3.50 14.15
N ARG A 330 9.50 -4.43 14.98
CA ARG A 330 10.90 -4.55 15.35
C ARG A 330 11.71 -5.37 14.34
N LEU A 331 11.07 -6.04 13.37
CA LEU A 331 11.76 -6.71 12.27
C LEU A 331 12.24 -5.69 11.25
N THR A 332 13.42 -5.13 11.50
CA THR A 332 14.06 -4.08 10.67
C THR A 332 14.89 -4.70 9.53
N PRO A 333 15.28 -3.90 8.51
CA PRO A 333 16.23 -4.36 7.51
C PRO A 333 17.55 -4.88 8.07
N ALA A 334 18.06 -4.25 9.13
CA ALA A 334 19.28 -4.69 9.82
C ALA A 334 19.10 -6.10 10.40
N TYR A 335 17.98 -6.35 11.09
CA TYR A 335 17.67 -7.69 11.58
C TYR A 335 17.53 -8.72 10.45
N MET A 336 16.91 -8.35 9.33
CA MET A 336 16.81 -9.24 8.17
C MET A 336 18.18 -9.47 7.48
N ALA A 337 19.13 -8.56 7.62
CA ALA A 337 20.50 -8.76 7.16
C ALA A 337 21.25 -9.80 8.01
N GLU A 338 21.02 -9.80 9.32
CA GLU A 338 21.50 -10.86 10.21
C GLU A 338 20.87 -12.20 9.86
N LEU A 339 19.54 -12.24 9.65
CA LEU A 339 18.83 -13.44 9.18
C LEU A 339 19.44 -13.99 7.88
N ALA A 340 19.81 -13.11 6.93
CA ALA A 340 20.44 -13.52 5.69
C ALA A 340 21.78 -14.27 5.91
N SER A 341 22.48 -13.96 7.00
CA SER A 341 23.75 -14.61 7.35
C SER A 341 23.52 -16.04 7.85
N GLU A 342 22.45 -16.27 8.60
CA GLU A 342 22.01 -17.61 9.06
C GLU A 342 21.62 -18.53 7.89
N MET A 343 21.17 -17.96 6.76
CA MET A 343 20.78 -18.73 5.57
C MET A 343 21.96 -19.27 4.75
N ALA A 344 23.21 -19.00 5.15
CA ALA A 344 24.43 -19.46 4.49
C ALA A 344 24.49 -19.19 2.96
N GLY A 345 23.78 -18.15 2.48
CA GLY A 345 23.74 -17.77 1.07
C GLY A 345 22.67 -18.49 0.23
N GLU A 346 21.88 -19.39 0.81
CA GLU A 346 20.73 -19.98 0.15
C GLU A 346 19.62 -18.93 -0.05
N ARG A 347 18.94 -18.98 -1.21
CA ARG A 347 17.80 -18.10 -1.46
C ARG A 347 16.53 -18.76 -0.92
N PRO A 348 15.70 -18.03 -0.16
CA PRO A 348 14.42 -18.57 0.27
C PRO A 348 13.51 -18.78 -0.93
N SER A 349 12.68 -19.81 -0.87
CA SER A 349 11.56 -20.04 -1.78
C SER A 349 10.35 -19.14 -1.48
N PHE A 350 10.35 -18.46 -0.33
CA PHE A 350 9.33 -17.49 0.06
C PHE A 350 9.78 -16.02 -0.11
N CYS A 351 8.80 -15.11 -0.14
CA CYS A 351 9.02 -13.66 -0.11
C CYS A 351 8.57 -13.02 1.20
N LEU A 352 9.15 -11.86 1.55
CA LEU A 352 8.87 -11.18 2.82
C LEU A 352 8.41 -9.74 2.60
N GLY A 353 7.30 -9.40 3.26
CA GLY A 353 6.85 -8.03 3.49
C GLY A 353 7.12 -7.64 4.94
N LEU A 354 7.80 -6.51 5.16
CA LEU A 354 8.04 -5.95 6.49
C LEU A 354 7.09 -4.80 6.77
N VAL A 355 6.80 -4.62 8.05
CA VAL A 355 6.20 -3.41 8.61
C VAL A 355 7.16 -2.96 9.68
N CYS A 356 7.68 -1.74 9.63
CA CYS A 356 8.61 -1.22 10.64
C CYS A 356 8.65 0.32 10.62
N ALA A 357 9.26 0.92 11.65
CA ALA A 357 9.44 2.38 11.72
C ALA A 357 10.40 2.88 10.63
N LEU A 358 10.13 4.06 10.07
CA LEU A 358 11.06 4.72 9.15
C LEU A 358 12.12 5.47 9.95
N ASP A 359 13.32 4.90 9.97
CA ASP A 359 14.50 5.47 10.63
C ASP A 359 15.73 5.47 9.69
N ALA A 360 16.91 5.74 10.26
CA ALA A 360 18.17 5.79 9.54
C ALA A 360 18.89 4.43 9.42
N SER A 361 18.28 3.33 9.86
CA SER A 361 18.94 2.02 10.02
C SER A 361 19.05 1.17 8.74
N ALA A 362 18.58 1.67 7.60
CA ALA A 362 18.65 0.94 6.33
C ALA A 362 19.90 1.31 5.52
N SER A 363 21.08 0.80 5.89
CA SER A 363 22.30 0.97 5.08
C SER A 363 22.20 0.21 3.74
N ARG A 364 23.15 0.47 2.84
CA ARG A 364 23.17 -0.17 1.52
C ARG A 364 23.47 -1.66 1.63
N GLU A 365 24.40 -2.02 2.51
CA GLU A 365 24.86 -3.38 2.75
C GLU A 365 23.77 -4.21 3.42
N GLU A 366 23.12 -3.67 4.45
CA GLU A 366 21.98 -4.32 5.13
C GLU A 366 20.82 -4.54 4.16
N MET A 367 20.47 -3.54 3.32
CA MET A 367 19.39 -3.71 2.35
C MET A 367 19.71 -4.76 1.28
N ALA A 368 20.97 -4.87 0.84
CA ALA A 368 21.38 -5.92 -0.08
C ALA A 368 21.28 -7.32 0.56
N ALA A 369 21.61 -7.45 1.84
CA ALA A 369 21.46 -8.69 2.59
C ALA A 369 19.98 -9.03 2.86
N ALA A 370 19.18 -8.06 3.32
CA ALA A 370 17.74 -8.21 3.53
C ALA A 370 17.01 -8.65 2.25
N TYR A 371 17.39 -8.11 1.09
CA TYR A 371 16.83 -8.56 -0.20
C TYR A 371 17.17 -10.04 -0.48
N LYS A 372 18.39 -10.49 -0.14
CA LYS A 372 18.79 -11.90 -0.26
C LYS A 372 17.99 -12.80 0.69
N ALA A 373 17.67 -12.32 1.90
CA ALA A 373 16.76 -12.99 2.83
C ALA A 373 15.28 -13.00 2.40
N GLY A 374 14.95 -12.47 1.21
CA GLY A 374 13.61 -12.57 0.63
C GLY A 374 12.75 -11.31 0.81
N VAL A 375 13.27 -10.23 1.40
CA VAL A 375 12.52 -8.96 1.53
C VAL A 375 12.22 -8.38 0.14
N ARG A 376 10.94 -8.09 -0.11
CA ARG A 376 10.44 -7.49 -1.36
C ARG A 376 9.63 -6.22 -1.13
N LEU A 377 9.00 -6.09 0.03
CA LEU A 377 8.14 -4.96 0.41
C LEU A 377 8.51 -4.49 1.81
N ILE A 378 8.61 -3.17 2.01
CA ILE A 378 8.67 -2.56 3.35
C ILE A 378 7.59 -1.49 3.46
N GLN A 379 6.73 -1.66 4.46
CA GLN A 379 5.71 -0.71 4.87
C GLN A 379 6.20 0.10 6.07
N TRP A 380 6.73 1.27 5.77
CA TRP A 380 7.29 2.22 6.71
C TRP A 380 6.21 2.94 7.53
N ARG A 381 6.40 3.06 8.84
CA ARG A 381 5.50 3.75 9.79
C ARG A 381 6.24 4.83 10.59
N ASP A 382 5.45 5.70 11.22
CA ASP A 382 5.87 6.62 12.27
C ASP A 382 7.25 7.29 11.99
N PRO A 383 7.39 8.02 10.86
CA PRO A 383 8.67 8.58 10.46
C PRO A 383 9.20 9.57 11.49
N ALA A 384 10.42 9.33 11.98
CA ALA A 384 11.05 10.14 13.01
C ALA A 384 12.54 10.36 12.72
N GLY A 385 13.06 11.56 13.05
CA GLY A 385 14.47 11.93 12.85
C GLY A 385 14.69 12.95 11.74
N GLN A 386 15.90 12.98 11.19
CA GLN A 386 16.33 13.98 10.20
C GLN A 386 15.92 13.58 8.79
N LEU A 387 15.34 14.53 8.02
CA LEU A 387 14.85 14.30 6.66
C LEU A 387 15.93 13.71 5.73
N GLU A 388 17.17 14.20 5.81
CA GLU A 388 18.29 13.70 5.00
C GLU A 388 18.55 12.21 5.25
N SER A 389 18.58 11.80 6.52
CA SER A 389 18.78 10.40 6.91
C SER A 389 17.65 9.50 6.41
N LEU A 390 16.39 9.93 6.55
CA LEU A 390 15.23 9.15 6.12
C LEU A 390 15.19 9.00 4.60
N THR A 391 15.45 10.08 3.85
CA THR A 391 15.49 10.02 2.39
C THR A 391 16.64 9.16 1.88
N LYS A 392 17.79 9.15 2.57
CA LYS A 392 18.89 8.23 2.29
C LYS A 392 18.51 6.76 2.53
N ALA A 393 17.79 6.45 3.59
CA ALA A 393 17.27 5.11 3.85
C ALA A 393 16.33 4.65 2.71
N LEU A 394 15.36 5.49 2.32
CA LEU A 394 14.46 5.20 1.20
C LEU A 394 15.22 4.95 -0.13
N TRP A 395 16.27 5.74 -0.39
CA TRP A 395 17.18 5.53 -1.52
C TRP A 395 17.86 4.16 -1.48
N ASN A 396 18.41 3.76 -0.34
CA ASN A 396 19.08 2.47 -0.21
C ASN A 396 18.11 1.31 -0.48
N VAL A 397 16.89 1.42 0.03
CA VAL A 397 15.83 0.41 -0.15
C VAL A 397 15.43 0.28 -1.62
N SER A 398 15.17 1.41 -2.29
CA SER A 398 14.83 1.44 -3.72
C SER A 398 15.96 0.84 -4.57
N ARG A 399 17.23 1.18 -4.27
CA ARG A 399 18.39 0.64 -4.99
C ARG A 399 18.58 -0.86 -4.80
N ALA A 400 18.13 -1.42 -3.68
CA ALA A 400 18.13 -2.86 -3.44
C ALA A 400 17.01 -3.60 -4.20
N GLY A 401 16.09 -2.88 -4.87
CA GLY A 401 14.97 -3.48 -5.58
C GLY A 401 13.81 -3.86 -4.66
N VAL A 402 13.69 -3.20 -3.51
CA VAL A 402 12.62 -3.41 -2.53
C VAL A 402 11.58 -2.28 -2.64
N TRP A 403 10.30 -2.64 -2.55
CA TRP A 403 9.21 -1.68 -2.62
C TRP A 403 9.08 -0.87 -1.32
N ASN A 404 9.41 0.42 -1.36
CA ASN A 404 9.06 1.39 -0.33
C ASN A 404 7.57 1.77 -0.35
N HIS A 405 6.86 1.48 0.73
CA HIS A 405 5.51 2.01 1.02
C HIS A 405 5.54 2.83 2.31
N VAL A 406 5.25 4.13 2.26
CA VAL A 406 5.34 5.03 3.42
C VAL A 406 3.97 5.39 3.98
N MET A 407 3.72 5.08 5.26
CA MET A 407 2.47 5.40 5.94
C MET A 407 2.70 6.53 6.95
N MET A 408 2.05 7.67 6.72
CA MET A 408 2.15 8.85 7.57
C MET A 408 0.87 9.07 8.37
N ARG A 409 0.97 9.63 9.58
CA ARG A 409 -0.18 10.10 10.35
C ARG A 409 -0.65 11.45 9.83
N ALA A 410 -1.95 11.70 9.81
CA ALA A 410 -2.53 13.00 9.51
C ALA A 410 -2.47 13.91 10.75
N GLU A 411 -1.26 14.35 11.13
CA GLU A 411 -1.00 15.27 12.23
C GLU A 411 -0.71 16.70 11.71
N PRO A 412 -0.72 17.75 12.56
CA PRO A 412 -0.37 19.12 12.14
C PRO A 412 0.97 19.12 11.40
N GLU A 413 1.05 19.85 10.29
CA GLU A 413 2.17 19.74 9.36
C GLU A 413 3.51 20.13 9.98
N SER A 414 4.26 19.13 10.48
CA SER A 414 5.64 19.30 10.88
C SER A 414 6.52 19.56 9.66
N SER A 415 7.64 20.27 9.85
CA SER A 415 8.63 20.50 8.79
C SER A 415 9.13 19.18 8.18
N LEU A 416 9.28 18.13 9.01
CA LEU A 416 9.62 16.79 8.58
C LEU A 416 8.54 16.20 7.66
N ALA A 417 7.26 16.27 8.07
CA ALA A 417 6.16 15.72 7.30
C ALA A 417 6.02 16.41 5.93
N GLN A 418 6.12 17.75 5.90
CA GLN A 418 6.13 18.51 4.63
C GLN A 418 7.33 18.15 3.76
N GLY A 419 8.51 18.04 4.36
CA GLY A 419 9.73 17.64 3.66
C GLY A 419 9.64 16.25 3.03
N LEU A 420 9.12 15.27 3.77
CA LEU A 420 8.90 13.90 3.28
C LEU A 420 7.87 13.86 2.15
N VAL A 421 6.75 14.57 2.29
CA VAL A 421 5.71 14.61 1.24
C VAL A 421 6.25 15.23 -0.05
N ARG A 422 7.02 16.33 0.05
CA ARG A 422 7.71 16.92 -1.10
C ARG A 422 8.71 15.94 -1.71
N PHE A 423 9.48 15.22 -0.89
CA PHE A 423 10.43 14.23 -1.36
C PHE A 423 9.74 13.07 -2.10
N MET A 424 8.70 12.47 -1.52
CA MET A 424 8.02 11.31 -2.10
C MET A 424 7.34 11.67 -3.41
N ALA A 425 6.64 12.81 -3.47
CA ALA A 425 6.01 13.29 -4.69
C ALA A 425 7.02 13.61 -5.81
N ALA A 426 8.17 14.17 -5.46
CA ALA A 426 9.23 14.42 -6.42
C ALA A 426 9.96 13.14 -6.83
N ASN A 427 9.89 12.05 -6.05
CA ASN A 427 10.71 10.86 -6.26
C ASN A 427 9.90 9.56 -6.14
N ALA A 428 8.86 9.44 -6.97
CA ALA A 428 8.07 8.21 -7.11
C ALA A 428 8.91 6.98 -7.51
N ASN A 429 10.08 7.19 -8.11
CA ASN A 429 11.06 6.13 -8.41
C ASN A 429 11.87 5.65 -7.19
N ILE A 430 11.63 6.23 -6.00
CA ILE A 430 12.28 5.87 -4.74
C ILE A 430 11.24 5.46 -3.72
N ALA A 431 10.29 6.35 -3.42
CA ALA A 431 9.15 6.09 -2.56
C ALA A 431 7.97 5.70 -3.44
N HIS A 432 7.87 4.41 -3.75
CA HIS A 432 6.97 3.90 -4.80
C HIS A 432 5.48 4.04 -4.47
N SER A 433 5.14 4.14 -3.18
CA SER A 433 3.78 4.38 -2.71
C SER A 433 3.79 5.01 -1.33
N TRP A 434 2.74 5.76 -0.99
CA TRP A 434 2.58 6.34 0.32
C TRP A 434 1.11 6.70 0.60
N ILE A 435 0.72 6.72 1.88
CA ILE A 435 -0.63 7.06 2.31
C ILE A 435 -0.60 7.95 3.56
N ARG A 436 -1.67 8.71 3.77
CA ARG A 436 -1.93 9.40 5.05
C ARG A 436 -3.07 8.71 5.78
N ARG A 437 -2.82 8.32 7.02
CA ARG A 437 -3.80 7.76 7.95
C ARG A 437 -4.50 8.89 8.68
N GLN A 438 -5.80 9.01 8.49
CA GLN A 438 -6.61 9.91 9.29
C GLN A 438 -6.83 9.32 10.68
N PRO A 439 -6.83 10.15 11.73
CA PRO A 439 -7.25 9.69 13.04
C PRO A 439 -8.65 9.06 12.95
N SER A 440 -8.90 8.06 13.77
CA SER A 440 -10.23 7.47 13.83
C SER A 440 -11.24 8.48 14.36
N THR A 441 -12.44 8.48 13.76
CA THR A 441 -13.58 9.28 14.21
C THR A 441 -14.43 8.58 15.27
N SER A 442 -14.15 7.31 15.59
CA SER A 442 -14.89 6.49 16.57
C SER A 442 -13.99 5.41 17.18
N PRO A 443 -14.17 5.04 18.46
CA PRO A 443 -13.42 3.92 19.07
C PRO A 443 -13.68 2.57 18.39
N PHE A 444 -14.75 2.44 17.61
CA PHE A 444 -15.13 1.21 16.89
C PHE A 444 -14.81 1.25 15.39
N ALA A 445 -13.98 2.22 14.97
CA ALA A 445 -13.49 2.34 13.61
C ALA A 445 -11.98 2.48 13.61
N SER A 446 -11.32 1.85 12.65
CA SER A 446 -9.90 1.97 12.42
C SER A 446 -9.63 3.24 11.62
N PRO A 447 -8.47 3.88 11.82
CA PRO A 447 -8.00 5.00 11.02
C PRO A 447 -8.26 4.81 9.52
N ALA A 448 -9.02 5.71 8.91
CA ALA A 448 -9.25 5.71 7.47
C ALA A 448 -7.91 6.00 6.77
N GLU A 449 -7.53 5.15 5.82
CA GLU A 449 -6.40 5.43 4.95
C GLU A 449 -6.90 6.27 3.78
N GLN A 450 -6.35 7.47 3.62
CA GLN A 450 -6.57 8.23 2.40
C GLN A 450 -5.40 7.97 1.45
N PRO A 451 -5.68 7.52 0.21
CA PRO A 451 -4.69 7.61 -0.85
C PRO A 451 -4.29 9.08 -1.03
N GLU A 452 -3.14 9.28 -1.67
CA GLU A 452 -2.50 10.55 -1.97
C GLU A 452 -3.47 11.76 -1.98
N LYS A 453 -3.34 12.65 -0.98
CA LYS A 453 -3.69 14.06 -1.22
C LYS A 453 -2.56 14.61 -2.06
N GLU A 454 -2.87 14.89 -3.32
CA GLU A 454 -1.96 15.47 -4.31
C GLU A 454 -0.97 16.43 -3.66
N SER A 455 0.27 16.00 -3.56
CA SER A 455 1.37 16.88 -3.19
C SER A 455 1.45 18.01 -4.20
N ALA A 456 1.75 19.24 -3.78
CA ALA A 456 1.80 20.40 -4.68
C ALA A 456 2.85 20.29 -5.82
N ALA A 457 3.78 19.33 -5.77
CA ALA A 457 4.77 19.15 -6.81
C ALA A 457 4.12 18.53 -8.06
N TYR A 458 4.26 19.20 -9.22
CA TYR A 458 3.67 18.76 -10.49
C TYR A 458 2.13 18.71 -10.52
N THR A 459 1.42 19.33 -9.56
CA THR A 459 -0.06 19.49 -9.66
C THR A 459 -0.48 20.58 -10.61
N GLN A 460 0.44 21.49 -10.96
CA GLN A 460 0.18 22.59 -11.90
C GLN A 460 0.33 22.17 -13.36
N VAL A 461 0.93 21.00 -13.62
CA VAL A 461 1.03 20.40 -14.95
C VAL A 461 -0.17 19.48 -15.20
N ALA A 462 -0.44 19.16 -16.46
CA ALA A 462 -1.50 18.23 -16.83
C ALA A 462 -1.36 16.91 -16.06
N ARG A 463 -2.45 16.37 -15.54
CA ARG A 463 -2.42 15.10 -14.79
C ARG A 463 -2.11 13.95 -15.74
N LEU A 464 -1.33 12.97 -15.28
CA LEU A 464 -1.20 11.71 -16.01
C LEU A 464 -2.56 10.99 -16.00
N PRO A 465 -3.01 10.44 -17.13
CA PRO A 465 -4.24 9.65 -17.16
C PRO A 465 -4.19 8.47 -16.20
N GLY A 466 -5.32 8.19 -15.55
CA GLY A 466 -5.42 7.07 -14.63
C GLY A 466 -4.66 7.27 -13.31
N GLN A 467 -4.45 6.17 -12.59
CA GLN A 467 -3.82 6.11 -11.27
C GLN A 467 -2.74 5.02 -11.22
N PRO A 468 -1.73 5.09 -10.32
CA PRO A 468 -0.77 3.99 -10.14
C PRO A 468 -1.47 2.66 -9.79
N LEU A 469 -0.98 1.52 -10.31
CA LEU A 469 -1.57 0.19 -10.08
C LEU A 469 -1.74 -0.15 -8.60
N TRP A 470 -0.80 0.27 -7.75
CA TRP A 470 -0.84 -0.06 -6.33
C TRP A 470 -2.04 0.54 -5.60
N HIS A 471 -2.69 1.60 -6.13
CA HIS A 471 -3.95 2.12 -5.59
C HIS A 471 -5.09 1.10 -5.66
N SER A 472 -5.06 0.21 -6.66
CA SER A 472 -6.09 -0.81 -6.86
C SER A 472 -5.73 -2.13 -6.16
N LEU A 473 -4.47 -2.33 -5.78
CA LEU A 473 -4.02 -3.47 -4.97
C LEU A 473 -4.26 -3.16 -3.48
N ASN A 474 -5.54 -3.18 -3.09
CA ASN A 474 -6.04 -2.75 -1.77
C ASN A 474 -5.50 -3.56 -0.58
N ASP A 475 -4.79 -4.67 -0.82
CA ASP A 475 -4.23 -5.54 0.20
C ASP A 475 -2.68 -5.58 0.14
N PRO A 476 -1.96 -5.42 1.26
CA PRO A 476 -0.51 -5.56 1.28
C PRO A 476 -0.01 -6.93 0.81
N VAL A 477 -0.81 -8.00 0.98
CA VAL A 477 -0.50 -9.33 0.41
C VAL A 477 -0.49 -9.26 -1.11
N HIS A 478 -1.48 -8.62 -1.71
CA HIS A 478 -1.56 -8.50 -3.17
C HIS A 478 -0.36 -7.71 -3.71
N LEU A 479 -0.03 -6.58 -3.08
CA LEU A 479 1.14 -5.79 -3.46
C LEU A 479 2.45 -6.59 -3.31
N LEU A 480 2.64 -7.30 -2.20
CA LEU A 480 3.81 -8.16 -1.98
C LEU A 480 3.96 -9.20 -3.10
N LEU A 481 2.89 -9.90 -3.45
CA LEU A 481 2.90 -10.93 -4.48
C LEU A 481 3.15 -10.35 -5.88
N TYR A 482 2.56 -9.20 -6.21
CA TYR A 482 2.83 -8.49 -7.46
C TYR A 482 4.29 -8.04 -7.58
N VAL A 483 4.83 -7.42 -6.54
CA VAL A 483 6.23 -6.98 -6.50
C VAL A 483 7.17 -8.17 -6.58
N ASN A 484 6.88 -9.26 -5.88
CA ASN A 484 7.68 -10.48 -5.94
C ASN A 484 7.67 -11.09 -7.35
N ARG A 485 6.52 -11.12 -8.02
CA ARG A 485 6.38 -11.72 -9.36
C ARG A 485 7.00 -10.88 -10.47
N HIS A 486 6.75 -9.57 -10.46
CA HIS A 486 7.07 -8.69 -11.60
C HIS A 486 8.28 -7.78 -11.36
N GLY A 487 8.68 -7.63 -10.10
CA GLY A 487 9.72 -6.70 -9.68
C GLY A 487 9.24 -5.25 -9.59
N VAL A 488 9.88 -4.48 -8.71
CA VAL A 488 9.54 -3.07 -8.42
C VAL A 488 9.47 -2.23 -9.70
N LYS A 489 10.46 -2.36 -10.59
CA LYS A 489 10.57 -1.56 -11.82
C LYS A 489 9.36 -1.72 -12.75
N LYS A 490 8.74 -2.89 -12.84
CA LYS A 490 7.53 -3.05 -13.67
C LYS A 490 6.31 -2.49 -12.96
N VAL A 491 6.10 -2.90 -11.70
CA VAL A 491 4.92 -2.53 -10.93
C VAL A 491 4.80 -1.01 -10.75
N MET A 492 5.91 -0.30 -10.53
CA MET A 492 5.91 1.15 -10.34
C MET A 492 5.50 1.94 -11.60
N HIS A 493 5.63 1.36 -12.78
CA HIS A 493 5.28 2.00 -14.05
C HIS A 493 3.89 1.61 -14.55
N TRP A 494 3.23 0.65 -13.90
CA TRP A 494 1.87 0.30 -14.27
C TRP A 494 0.88 1.31 -13.70
N ARG A 495 -0.01 1.77 -14.58
CA ARG A 495 -1.12 2.66 -14.25
C ARG A 495 -2.43 2.05 -14.70
N VAL A 496 -3.47 2.21 -13.90
CA VAL A 496 -4.85 1.84 -14.19
C VAL A 496 -5.52 3.04 -14.85
N ARG A 497 -6.15 2.84 -16.00
CA ARG A 497 -6.93 3.88 -16.69
C ARG A 497 -8.16 4.27 -15.86
N ASP A 498 -8.76 5.42 -16.17
CA ASP A 498 -9.87 5.97 -15.39
C ASP A 498 -11.11 5.06 -15.36
N GLU A 499 -11.28 4.15 -16.33
CA GLU A 499 -12.33 3.11 -16.26
C GLU A 499 -12.13 2.05 -15.16
N GLY A 500 -10.92 1.96 -14.58
CA GLY A 500 -10.60 1.10 -13.45
C GLY A 500 -10.23 -0.36 -13.79
N CYS A 501 -10.47 -0.83 -15.02
CA CYS A 501 -10.25 -2.25 -15.38
C CYS A 501 -9.06 -2.51 -16.31
N SER A 502 -8.54 -1.47 -16.97
CA SER A 502 -7.41 -1.61 -17.89
C SER A 502 -6.16 -0.94 -17.33
N ALA A 503 -5.00 -1.48 -17.68
CA ALA A 503 -3.72 -0.94 -17.28
C ALA A 503 -2.79 -0.72 -18.48
N TYR A 504 -1.92 0.29 -18.36
CA TYR A 504 -0.85 0.57 -19.30
C TYR A 504 0.47 0.77 -18.54
N SER A 505 1.59 0.70 -19.25
CA SER A 505 2.91 0.90 -18.66
C SER A 505 3.50 2.22 -19.14
N LEU A 506 3.94 3.06 -18.20
CA LEU A 506 4.68 4.27 -18.51
C LEU A 506 5.96 3.97 -19.29
N GLY A 507 6.28 4.84 -20.23
CA GLY A 507 7.52 4.79 -21.01
C GLY A 507 7.52 3.81 -22.19
N GLN A 508 6.36 3.26 -22.56
CA GLN A 508 6.24 2.35 -23.70
C GLN A 508 6.00 3.11 -25.01
N ASP A 509 5.15 4.15 -25.00
CA ASP A 509 4.66 4.84 -26.19
C ASP A 509 5.15 6.30 -26.23
N LEU A 510 6.45 6.48 -26.01
CA LEU A 510 7.10 7.80 -25.96
C LEU A 510 7.30 8.38 -27.37
N THR A 511 6.71 9.55 -27.63
CA THR A 511 6.93 10.30 -28.86
C THR A 511 7.77 11.54 -28.59
N TYR A 512 8.90 11.67 -29.30
CA TYR A 512 9.84 12.78 -29.15
C TYR A 512 9.63 13.82 -30.26
N HIS A 513 9.50 15.07 -29.86
CA HIS A 513 9.36 16.21 -30.77
C HIS A 513 10.48 17.21 -30.56
N PHE A 514 10.96 17.80 -31.65
CA PHE A 514 12.00 18.83 -31.64
C PHE A 514 11.60 19.94 -32.61
N VAL A 515 11.09 21.05 -32.08
CA VAL A 515 10.44 22.09 -32.88
C VAL A 515 10.90 23.49 -32.47
N LYS A 516 10.72 24.47 -33.34
CA LYS A 516 10.92 25.88 -32.95
C LYS A 516 9.78 26.33 -32.04
N PRO A 517 9.98 27.33 -31.16
CA PRO A 517 8.91 27.80 -30.26
C PRO A 517 7.60 28.16 -30.99
N LYS A 518 7.69 28.77 -32.18
CA LYS A 518 6.54 29.13 -33.02
C LYS A 518 5.77 27.96 -33.64
N GLU A 519 6.35 26.76 -33.60
CA GLU A 519 5.76 25.52 -34.15
C GLU A 519 5.15 24.66 -33.03
N LEU A 520 5.21 25.12 -31.77
CA LEU A 520 4.56 24.42 -30.67
C LEU A 520 3.04 24.50 -30.81
N PRO A 521 2.31 23.41 -30.50
CA PRO A 521 0.87 23.47 -30.37
C PRO A 521 0.43 24.49 -29.30
N PRO A 522 -0.79 25.05 -29.42
CA PRO A 522 -1.34 25.96 -28.42
C PRO A 522 -1.27 25.39 -27.00
N GLY A 523 -0.84 26.20 -26.03
CA GLY A 523 -0.72 25.82 -24.62
C GLY A 523 0.51 24.98 -24.25
N TYR A 524 1.24 24.38 -25.21
CA TYR A 524 2.39 23.53 -24.90
C TYR A 524 3.55 24.30 -24.29
N LEU A 525 3.77 25.55 -24.72
CA LEU A 525 4.78 26.41 -24.13
C LEU A 525 4.49 26.71 -22.65
N ASP A 526 3.21 26.92 -22.30
CA ASP A 526 2.78 27.16 -20.93
C ASP A 526 2.96 25.90 -20.08
N GLU A 527 2.60 24.75 -20.61
CA GLU A 527 2.81 23.45 -19.96
C GLU A 527 4.30 23.18 -19.70
N ILE A 528 5.16 23.41 -20.70
CA ILE A 528 6.62 23.28 -20.56
C ILE A 528 7.14 24.25 -19.49
N PHE A 529 6.66 25.50 -19.48
CA PHE A 529 7.02 26.47 -18.45
C PHE A 529 6.65 25.95 -17.05
N ARG A 530 5.42 25.46 -16.85
CA ARG A 530 4.97 24.88 -15.57
C ARG A 530 5.77 23.64 -15.16
N MET A 531 6.17 22.80 -16.11
CA MET A 531 7.07 21.66 -15.83
C MET A 531 8.44 22.13 -15.33
N VAL A 532 9.00 23.18 -15.94
CA VAL A 532 10.29 23.76 -15.51
C VAL A 532 10.18 24.38 -14.12
N GLU A 533 9.10 25.12 -13.84
CA GLU A 533 8.83 25.68 -12.51
C GLU A 533 8.64 24.58 -11.45
N SER A 534 7.87 23.55 -11.78
CA SER A 534 7.64 22.39 -10.90
C SER A 534 8.92 21.59 -10.61
N GLY A 535 9.93 21.67 -11.47
CA GLY A 535 11.25 21.11 -11.24
C GLY A 535 12.08 21.84 -10.18
N GLY A 536 11.73 23.08 -9.82
CA GLY A 536 12.28 23.84 -8.69
C GLY A 536 13.78 24.17 -8.74
N SER A 537 14.48 23.83 -9.83
CA SER A 537 15.95 23.88 -9.93
C SER A 537 16.48 25.16 -10.58
N VAL A 538 15.60 26.05 -11.05
CA VAL A 538 15.97 27.27 -11.78
C VAL A 538 15.10 28.46 -11.36
N GLY A 539 15.68 29.65 -11.36
CA GLY A 539 14.92 30.89 -11.14
C GLY A 539 13.93 31.14 -12.29
N THR A 540 12.68 31.43 -11.96
CA THR A 540 11.56 31.46 -12.92
C THR A 540 11.47 32.75 -13.74
N LYS A 541 12.07 33.85 -13.25
CA LYS A 541 11.99 35.21 -13.82
C LYS A 541 12.19 35.29 -15.35
N TRP A 542 13.14 34.53 -15.90
CA TRP A 542 13.49 34.58 -17.32
C TRP A 542 13.10 33.32 -18.11
N VAL A 543 12.47 32.33 -17.46
CA VAL A 543 12.19 31.03 -18.09
C VAL A 543 11.30 31.20 -19.30
N ARG A 544 10.17 31.91 -19.17
CA ARG A 544 9.23 32.16 -20.28
C ARG A 544 9.90 32.87 -21.44
N HIS A 545 10.54 34.01 -21.17
CA HIS A 545 11.27 34.78 -22.19
C HIS A 545 12.30 33.93 -22.96
N ASN A 546 13.05 33.09 -22.25
CA ASN A 546 14.06 32.22 -22.86
C ASN A 546 13.44 31.08 -23.69
N LEU A 547 12.30 30.53 -23.26
CA LEU A 547 11.59 29.50 -24.02
C LEU A 547 10.98 30.06 -25.30
N GLU A 548 10.35 31.24 -25.26
CA GLU A 548 9.78 31.93 -26.44
C GLU A 548 10.83 32.21 -27.52
N ARG A 549 12.06 32.48 -27.11
CA ARG A 549 13.20 32.78 -27.98
C ARG A 549 14.15 31.61 -28.20
N ALA A 550 13.81 30.42 -27.70
CA ALA A 550 14.68 29.26 -27.80
C ALA A 550 14.99 28.95 -29.27
N PHE A 551 16.21 28.46 -29.52
CA PHE A 551 16.59 27.97 -30.84
C PHE A 551 15.76 26.74 -31.21
N LEU A 552 15.59 25.83 -30.26
CA LEU A 552 14.85 24.60 -30.43
C LEU A 552 14.32 24.13 -29.07
N ILE A 553 13.10 23.61 -29.05
CA ILE A 553 12.47 23.00 -27.88
C ILE A 553 12.26 21.52 -28.19
N GLY A 554 12.75 20.67 -27.29
CA GLY A 554 12.51 19.24 -27.28
C GLY A 554 11.45 18.91 -26.24
N TYR A 555 10.43 18.14 -26.60
CA TYR A 555 9.45 17.64 -25.64
C TYR A 555 9.06 16.20 -25.96
N VAL A 556 8.58 15.48 -24.95
CA VAL A 556 8.17 14.08 -25.05
C VAL A 556 6.69 13.99 -24.69
N LEU A 557 5.90 13.35 -25.55
CA LEU A 557 4.51 13.02 -25.29
C LEU A 557 4.36 11.54 -24.96
N GLU A 558 3.47 11.27 -24.02
CA GLU A 558 2.86 9.97 -23.80
C GLU A 558 1.45 10.19 -23.27
N GLU A 559 0.46 9.41 -23.72
CA GLU A 559 -0.93 9.50 -23.26
C GLU A 559 -1.51 10.95 -23.34
N GLY A 560 -1.14 11.68 -24.39
CA GLY A 560 -1.64 13.05 -24.65
C GLY A 560 -1.06 14.15 -23.76
N VAL A 561 -0.09 13.85 -22.89
CA VAL A 561 0.53 14.83 -21.98
C VAL A 561 2.04 14.94 -22.16
N ILE A 562 2.61 16.10 -21.83
CA ILE A 562 4.06 16.29 -21.87
C ILE A 562 4.68 15.63 -20.64
N VAL A 563 5.58 14.67 -20.87
CA VAL A 563 6.22 13.86 -19.83
C VAL A 563 7.69 14.20 -19.59
N GLY A 564 8.29 14.91 -20.54
CA GLY A 564 9.60 15.53 -20.39
C GLY A 564 9.82 16.65 -21.39
N ASN A 565 10.71 17.58 -21.05
CA ASN A 565 11.13 18.64 -21.94
C ASN A 565 12.62 19.00 -21.75
N SER A 566 13.18 19.61 -22.79
CA SER A 566 14.49 20.25 -22.79
C SER A 566 14.51 21.35 -23.86
N CYS A 567 15.48 22.24 -23.85
CA CYS A 567 15.61 23.24 -24.92
C CYS A 567 17.05 23.65 -25.18
N LEU A 568 17.30 24.21 -26.37
CA LEU A 568 18.51 24.98 -26.68
C LEU A 568 18.14 26.45 -26.71
N LYS A 569 18.72 27.23 -25.80
CA LYS A 569 18.39 28.64 -25.63
C LYS A 569 19.35 29.51 -26.42
N ARG A 570 18.84 30.69 -26.78
CA ARG A 570 19.66 31.83 -27.18
C ARG A 570 19.91 32.65 -25.91
N PRO A 571 21.08 32.51 -25.25
CA PRO A 571 21.35 33.26 -24.04
C PRO A 571 21.28 34.77 -24.33
N ARG A 572 20.83 35.55 -23.35
CA ARG A 572 20.73 37.01 -23.45
C ARG A 572 22.14 37.61 -23.54
N SER A 573 22.34 38.66 -24.33
CA SER A 573 23.66 39.25 -24.56
C SER A 573 24.34 39.67 -23.25
N GLU A 574 23.61 40.28 -22.33
CA GLU A 574 24.13 40.72 -21.04
C GLU A 574 24.57 39.54 -20.16
N TYR A 575 23.89 38.40 -20.29
CA TYR A 575 24.24 37.17 -19.60
C TYR A 575 25.52 36.55 -20.18
N VAL A 576 25.64 36.50 -21.51
CA VAL A 576 26.83 35.98 -22.18
C VAL A 576 28.04 36.83 -21.88
N GLU A 577 27.94 38.16 -21.95
CA GLU A 577 29.03 39.08 -21.60
C GLU A 577 29.51 38.88 -20.15
N ALA A 578 28.58 38.71 -19.22
CA ALA A 578 28.91 38.45 -17.82
C ALA A 578 29.64 37.11 -17.62
N VAL A 579 29.21 36.05 -18.32
CA VAL A 579 29.88 34.74 -18.26
C VAL A 579 31.25 34.81 -18.94
N ASN A 580 31.35 35.40 -20.13
CA ASN A 580 32.60 35.58 -20.86
C ASN A 580 33.66 36.30 -20.01
N LYS A 581 33.27 37.39 -19.32
CA LYS A 581 34.16 38.14 -18.43
C LYS A 581 34.65 37.32 -17.24
N GLN A 582 33.83 36.41 -16.72
CA GLN A 582 34.16 35.60 -15.55
C GLN A 582 34.94 34.32 -15.91
N SER A 583 34.63 33.70 -17.06
CA SER A 583 35.23 32.44 -17.49
C SER A 583 36.41 32.61 -18.44
N GLY A 584 36.60 33.79 -19.03
CA GLY A 584 37.63 34.05 -20.05
C GLY A 584 37.37 33.39 -21.41
N LEU A 585 36.11 32.99 -21.69
CA LEU A 585 35.71 32.34 -22.94
C LEU A 585 34.87 33.29 -23.80
N ASP A 586 34.88 33.11 -25.12
CA ASP A 586 33.91 33.77 -26.00
C ASP A 586 32.76 32.82 -26.35
N LEU A 587 31.62 33.00 -25.67
CA LEU A 587 30.41 32.20 -25.87
C LEU A 587 29.36 32.92 -26.76
N SER A 588 29.71 34.03 -27.42
CA SER A 588 28.76 34.92 -28.11
C SER A 588 27.99 34.26 -29.26
N GLN A 589 28.57 33.24 -29.89
CA GLN A 589 27.95 32.47 -30.99
C GLN A 589 27.39 31.11 -30.56
N TYR A 590 27.46 30.78 -29.26
CA TYR A 590 27.03 29.49 -28.75
C TYR A 590 25.56 29.50 -28.36
N LEU A 591 24.92 28.32 -28.43
CA LEU A 591 23.64 28.08 -27.78
C LEU A 591 23.88 27.47 -26.39
N GLU A 592 23.02 27.81 -25.45
CA GLU A 592 23.09 27.26 -24.10
C GLU A 592 22.12 26.07 -23.97
N ARG A 593 22.58 24.96 -23.39
CA ARG A 593 21.68 23.88 -22.98
C ARG A 593 20.74 24.39 -21.90
N GLY A 594 19.45 24.15 -22.13
CA GLY A 594 18.39 24.81 -21.41
C GLY A 594 17.78 23.99 -20.29
N TYR A 595 16.53 24.33 -19.98
CA TYR A 595 15.80 23.75 -18.87
C TYR A 595 15.40 22.32 -19.21
N THR A 596 16.00 21.33 -18.55
CA THR A 596 15.60 19.92 -18.72
C THR A 596 14.73 19.52 -17.54
N SER A 597 13.52 19.07 -17.82
CA SER A 597 12.57 18.66 -16.79
C SER A 597 11.87 17.37 -17.21
N VAL A 598 11.79 16.41 -16.29
CA VAL A 598 11.15 15.11 -16.50
C VAL A 598 10.22 14.87 -15.33
N ARG A 599 8.99 14.47 -15.62
CA ARG A 599 7.99 14.12 -14.60
C ARG A 599 8.56 13.07 -13.63
N PRO A 600 8.28 13.17 -12.32
CA PRO A 600 8.77 12.22 -11.31
C PRO A 600 8.61 10.75 -11.68
N GLU A 601 7.48 10.39 -12.29
CA GLU A 601 7.09 9.04 -12.67
C GLU A 601 7.96 8.43 -13.79
N TYR A 602 8.67 9.28 -14.55
CA TYR A 602 9.52 8.89 -15.69
C TYR A 602 11.01 8.95 -15.38
N ARG A 603 11.38 9.33 -14.15
CA ARG A 603 12.78 9.45 -13.75
C ARG A 603 13.47 8.09 -13.78
N GLY A 604 14.70 8.06 -14.26
CA GLY A 604 15.47 6.82 -14.42
C GLY A 604 15.22 6.06 -15.73
N MET A 605 14.32 6.53 -16.61
CA MET A 605 14.05 5.91 -17.92
C MET A 605 14.96 6.41 -19.06
N GLY A 606 15.94 7.28 -18.78
CA GLY A 606 16.84 7.82 -19.81
C GLY A 606 16.23 8.90 -20.72
N MET A 607 15.00 9.36 -20.42
CA MET A 607 14.30 10.36 -21.23
C MET A 607 15.06 11.68 -21.39
N GLY A 608 15.64 12.20 -20.29
CA GLY A 608 16.45 13.42 -20.33
C GLY A 608 17.68 13.29 -21.23
N THR A 609 18.34 12.13 -21.22
CA THR A 609 19.47 11.85 -22.12
C THR A 609 19.03 11.89 -23.58
N LYS A 610 17.95 11.19 -23.94
CA LYS A 610 17.42 11.17 -25.32
C LYS A 610 16.99 12.56 -25.80
N LEU A 611 16.40 13.38 -24.93
CA LEU A 611 16.07 14.78 -25.23
C LEU A 611 17.33 15.59 -25.56
N LEU A 612 18.39 15.46 -24.75
CA LEU A 612 19.65 16.17 -24.97
C LEU A 612 20.38 15.70 -26.23
N GLU A 613 20.40 14.40 -26.50
CA GLU A 613 20.95 13.82 -27.72
C GLU A 613 20.21 14.35 -28.96
N GLY A 614 18.87 14.32 -28.94
CA GLY A 614 18.06 14.77 -30.06
C GLY A 614 18.16 16.28 -30.34
N LEU A 615 18.31 17.11 -29.29
CA LEU A 615 18.61 18.53 -29.43
C LEU A 615 20.01 18.76 -30.00
N THR A 616 21.01 18.04 -29.49
CA THR A 616 22.41 18.18 -29.92
C THR A 616 22.58 17.79 -31.38
N ALA A 617 21.94 16.71 -31.83
CA ALA A 617 21.94 16.29 -33.23
C ALA A 617 21.34 17.33 -34.20
N ARG A 618 20.56 18.29 -33.68
CA ARG A 618 19.84 19.32 -34.46
C ARG A 618 20.43 20.72 -34.28
N VAL A 619 21.61 20.83 -33.68
CA VAL A 619 22.28 22.11 -33.44
C VAL A 619 22.81 22.77 -34.72
N GLY A 620 23.03 21.98 -35.77
CA GLY A 620 23.58 22.45 -37.04
C GLY A 620 25.04 22.91 -36.88
N ASN A 621 25.34 24.10 -37.38
CA ASN A 621 26.68 24.69 -37.33
C ASN A 621 26.96 25.53 -36.06
N ARG A 622 26.05 25.52 -35.08
CA ARG A 622 26.23 26.25 -33.81
C ARG A 622 26.97 25.39 -32.79
N LYS A 623 27.81 26.02 -31.97
CA LYS A 623 28.44 25.35 -30.81
C LYS A 623 27.49 25.40 -29.59
N LEU A 624 27.65 24.46 -28.66
CA LEU A 624 26.85 24.34 -27.42
C LEU A 624 27.71 24.53 -26.19
N PHE A 625 27.15 25.18 -25.17
CA PHE A 625 27.71 25.14 -23.81
C PHE A 625 26.61 24.87 -22.78
N SER A 626 27.03 24.49 -21.58
CA SER A 626 26.17 24.34 -20.41
C SER A 626 26.83 24.99 -19.20
N ILE A 627 26.01 25.56 -18.34
CA ILE A 627 26.45 26.10 -17.06
C ILE A 627 25.97 25.17 -15.95
N ILE A 628 26.90 24.62 -15.17
CA ILE A 628 26.61 23.62 -14.15
C ILE A 628 27.29 24.03 -12.84
N GLY A 629 26.52 24.13 -11.77
CA GLY A 629 27.06 24.42 -10.44
C GLY A 629 27.92 23.27 -9.90
N ALA A 630 28.95 23.60 -9.13
CA ALA A 630 29.86 22.62 -8.52
C ALA A 630 29.13 21.64 -7.59
N ASP A 631 28.03 22.08 -6.97
CA ASP A 631 27.16 21.30 -6.09
C ASP A 631 26.19 20.37 -6.84
N ASN A 632 26.00 20.56 -8.15
CA ASN A 632 25.06 19.78 -8.95
C ASN A 632 25.72 18.52 -9.55
N VAL A 633 26.11 17.60 -8.66
CA VAL A 633 26.79 16.34 -9.02
C VAL A 633 25.99 15.51 -10.03
N ALA A 634 24.66 15.52 -9.96
CA ALA A 634 23.81 14.77 -10.89
C ALA A 634 23.94 15.28 -12.33
N THR A 635 23.93 16.60 -12.52
CA THR A 635 24.05 17.22 -13.85
C THR A 635 25.47 17.10 -14.39
N GLN A 636 26.49 17.18 -13.53
CA GLN A 636 27.88 16.91 -13.93
C GLN A 636 28.07 15.46 -14.41
N LYS A 637 27.53 14.47 -13.68
CA LYS A 637 27.55 13.06 -14.11
C LYS A 637 26.85 12.88 -15.46
N MET A 638 25.75 13.58 -15.70
CA MET A 638 25.04 13.55 -16.99
C MET A 638 25.86 14.21 -18.10
N ALA A 639 26.55 15.32 -17.83
CA ALA A 639 27.44 15.98 -18.79
C ALA A 639 28.60 15.06 -19.21
N LEU A 640 29.28 14.43 -18.24
CA LEU A 640 30.36 13.48 -18.49
C LEU A 640 29.90 12.28 -19.32
N ARG A 641 28.72 11.71 -19.02
CA ARG A 641 28.14 10.60 -19.81
C ARG A 641 27.85 11.00 -21.26
N ASN A 642 27.53 12.26 -21.50
CA ASN A 642 27.30 12.82 -22.84
C ASN A 642 28.58 13.40 -23.46
N GLN A 643 29.76 12.92 -23.04
CA GLN A 643 31.07 13.36 -23.56
C GLN A 643 31.25 14.89 -23.52
N THR A 644 30.71 15.56 -22.50
CA THR A 644 30.85 17.01 -22.30
C THR A 644 31.96 17.25 -21.29
N LYS A 645 32.95 18.08 -21.62
CA LYS A 645 34.09 18.41 -20.77
C LYS A 645 33.89 19.77 -20.10
N GLN A 646 34.37 19.89 -18.86
CA GLN A 646 34.47 21.18 -18.19
C GLN A 646 35.69 21.92 -18.75
N VAL A 647 35.48 23.13 -19.26
CA VAL A 647 36.52 23.93 -19.93
C VAL A 647 36.93 25.16 -19.15
N ALA A 648 36.09 25.62 -18.22
CA ALA A 648 36.39 26.74 -17.33
C ALA A 648 35.58 26.63 -16.03
N THR A 649 36.05 27.31 -14.99
CA THR A 649 35.30 27.56 -13.75
C THR A 649 35.33 29.04 -13.39
N PHE A 650 34.28 29.49 -12.70
CA PHE A 650 34.25 30.80 -12.08
C PHE A 650 33.35 30.81 -10.85
N TYR A 651 33.59 31.74 -9.92
CA TYR A 651 32.75 31.91 -8.73
C TYR A 651 31.61 32.89 -8.99
N SER A 652 30.37 32.42 -8.92
CA SER A 652 29.19 33.28 -9.06
C SER A 652 28.80 33.89 -7.72
N LYS A 653 29.06 35.20 -7.55
CA LYS A 653 28.63 35.95 -6.36
C LYS A 653 27.10 35.93 -6.16
N GLN A 654 26.35 35.90 -7.26
CA GLN A 654 24.89 35.85 -7.22
C GLN A 654 24.36 34.52 -6.69
N LEU A 655 25.03 33.41 -7.03
CA LEU A 655 24.62 32.07 -6.60
C LEU A 655 25.37 31.60 -5.35
N GLY A 656 26.37 32.35 -4.89
CA GLY A 656 27.20 32.03 -3.72
C GLY A 656 28.04 30.76 -3.90
N LYS A 657 28.35 30.37 -5.15
CA LYS A 657 29.01 29.09 -5.44
C LYS A 657 29.83 29.09 -6.72
N GLU A 658 30.71 28.10 -6.82
CA GLU A 658 31.50 27.83 -8.02
C GLU A 658 30.62 27.21 -9.13
N ILE A 659 30.89 27.66 -10.34
CA ILE A 659 30.17 27.32 -11.56
C ILE A 659 31.17 26.83 -12.61
N GLY A 660 30.87 25.71 -13.25
CA GLY A 660 31.62 25.20 -14.40
C GLY A 660 30.96 25.56 -15.73
N VAL A 661 31.77 25.88 -16.73
CA VAL A 661 31.37 25.96 -18.15
C VAL A 661 31.73 24.63 -18.81
N TRP A 662 30.74 24.00 -19.44
CA TRP A 662 30.85 22.67 -20.03
C TRP A 662 30.53 22.68 -21.52
N ILE A 663 31.39 22.08 -22.35
CA ILE A 663 31.25 22.03 -23.81
C ILE A 663 31.39 20.58 -24.30
N PRO A 664 30.57 20.10 -25.26
CA PRO A 664 30.74 18.78 -25.86
C PRO A 664 32.14 18.61 -26.43
N ALA A 665 32.81 17.49 -26.11
CA ALA A 665 34.24 17.30 -26.41
C ALA A 665 34.56 17.43 -27.90
N TRP A 666 33.64 17.00 -28.77
CA TRP A 666 33.78 17.09 -30.23
C TRP A 666 33.61 18.51 -30.80
N MET A 667 33.16 19.48 -29.99
CA MET A 667 33.02 20.90 -30.39
C MET A 667 34.22 21.76 -29.93
N LEU A 668 35.13 21.18 -29.16
CA LEU A 668 36.39 21.80 -28.81
C LEU A 668 37.32 21.67 -30.02
N ASP A 669 37.89 22.79 -30.42
CA ASP A 669 38.98 22.78 -31.39
C ASP A 669 40.20 22.12 -30.68
N GLU A 670 40.98 21.29 -31.39
CA GLU A 670 42.15 20.58 -30.82
C GLU A 670 43.18 21.51 -30.20
#